data_AF-A0A976JP08-F1
#
_entry.id   AF-A0A976JP08-F1
#
_cell.length_a   1.000
_cell.length_b   1.000
_cell.length_c   1.000
_cell.angle_alpha   90.00
_cell.angle_beta   90.00
_cell.angle_gamma   90.00
#
_symmetry.space_group_name_H-M   'P 1'
#
loop_
_entity.id
_entity.type
_entity.pdbx_description
1 polymer ?
#
loop_
_entity_poly.entity_id
_entity_poly.type
_entity_poly.pdbx_seq_one_letter_code
_entity_poly.pdbx_strand_id
1 'polypeptide(L)'
;MEIMKTFRLLALILLTLLTVSPSYSAILTDVDPYREKVRGAENGERPEEALVVVNLPIELVKRELSAILLHKDSPITKIDRLDFDPINRLIMLEGDIVVPADIMLDLTDLAGGDVEAKHKFKTVISLPSSKMLANTSWFQIKIEEFKLDGLDWKPSLHVLGQFSSVLIANTSFYNYMLDVKPEMEVNQNDPVIMVRDLIQKKGVRFRGETISFKLDLKSFADFSRFAEITDLRIWQFSPVLLRGSNQMVFRMEAGLGKPGQAWVEDISARSEHDERTLQEVREQFYVELGNAKKLTEEVEKYLDDSREQMNLQKLNPRYEQEVSDLRAYLGSKIRTALDKKNPEFLSDPEYVHESIKNEAKEYVITGLSDIKRRKLLEEGMARGGRNSNDRPFLQKRISQKTLSQAVRFFRDFEFEGDNMFPVLDVYLNPALPGLVMKGIMNLDMNWVLAMGLEGAPVDFGDMPIHFADDLYGAGIPFETAIRISVEDGGWLGLDVKSVSLFKGSQKMVFSNYQDHGQFIINFVKMAIVNTLATTLIEQPVPPTADAGDEGETTDTYLVLRENINRQNSAYASLFSGRDLGLEALINVAKVDIENNPFLKTGQAFVEGKMELFFKELVKYDEASGLIKFKMDPKVVSESILSSPNDVQVWNVEALFDKKMDETYLDLALGNKTRSKTYVQEVFNRQERRDSENFVGTRDEGGIVDLGIKMDLGSFENLINTILSDAYTQQSKLVEAELGRDKESEHYMIRDVHIKAAENGLLELNATMTHISKTERGALNPARWFGERWPVKRKTIGVKTQIGISVDRLAKYQKGLKLSQNEVFFGDELLKVDLYNAKFTMSGDTGIVDKMLLLAVGNLDFKNSTLAKKVKVLVLRALRGFLNSEDPNKNGNTELGGVKINRYAKLLTHDEEILIQLNPHILGTAFDVKLLANQNFRGRDVGFVVSKAQNILEVNFQTVGNMAAVDKGELYQIMAKAKKIMDPYYMESNKEEFLKKLKDLTLFDQFLYNSDYKKMSLFHRFIHVLSQYDGVISNTHNDFTVAQNIANAIGRDLEMPQEKLGSREITASGVELMYFLSSAMVLKGHLDLLINKIKEFGVEDEVPYFADFQKRAIEFEKRFIVPLLQQYEAGYREHNEKIIQKGPTDWNHTYYPDARFSDAVYKLASQLFKRR
;
A
#
# COMPACT_ATOMS: atom_id res chain seq x y z
N MET A 1 8.18 1.23 -26.25
CA MET A 1 7.89 1.39 -27.70
C MET A 1 7.89 2.86 -28.15
N GLU A 2 7.22 3.80 -27.47
CA GLU A 2 7.23 5.23 -27.84
C GLU A 2 8.61 5.88 -27.83
N ILE A 3 9.50 5.49 -26.90
CA ILE A 3 10.89 5.96 -26.84
C ILE A 3 11.66 5.68 -28.14
N MET A 4 11.46 4.51 -28.75
CA MET A 4 12.08 4.16 -30.03
C MET A 4 11.43 4.91 -31.20
N LYS A 5 10.16 5.29 -31.09
CA LYS A 5 9.48 6.16 -32.06
C LYS A 5 10.03 7.59 -31.97
N THR A 6 10.27 8.13 -30.77
CA THR A 6 10.96 9.41 -30.56
C THR A 6 12.40 9.35 -31.05
N PHE A 7 13.10 8.24 -30.84
CA PHE A 7 14.46 8.05 -31.35
C PHE A 7 14.49 7.94 -32.88
N ARG A 8 13.58 7.16 -33.49
CA ARG A 8 13.40 7.09 -34.94
C ARG A 8 13.03 8.48 -35.49
N LEU A 9 12.12 9.20 -34.84
CA LEU A 9 11.71 10.57 -35.17
C LEU A 9 12.92 11.52 -35.18
N LEU A 10 13.72 11.52 -34.12
CA LEU A 10 14.91 12.37 -34.00
C LEU A 10 16.01 11.99 -35.00
N ALA A 11 16.24 10.69 -35.19
CA ALA A 11 17.17 10.18 -36.19
C ALA A 11 16.69 10.50 -37.61
N LEU A 12 15.39 10.40 -37.89
CA LEU A 12 14.76 10.76 -39.15
C LEU A 12 14.83 12.26 -39.38
N ILE A 13 14.52 13.11 -38.39
CA ILE A 13 14.68 14.57 -38.47
C ILE A 13 16.13 14.91 -38.87
N LEU A 14 17.09 14.31 -38.18
CA LEU A 14 18.51 14.51 -38.43
C LEU A 14 18.94 13.98 -39.81
N LEU A 15 18.52 12.77 -40.18
CA LEU A 15 18.79 12.15 -41.49
C LEU A 15 18.20 12.97 -42.62
N THR A 16 16.98 13.48 -42.47
CA THR A 16 16.31 14.34 -43.44
C THR A 16 17.10 15.62 -43.65
N LEU A 17 17.46 16.30 -42.55
CA LEU A 17 18.25 17.53 -42.60
C LEU A 17 19.62 17.33 -43.27
N LEU A 18 20.22 16.14 -43.12
CA LEU A 18 21.52 15.78 -43.68
C LEU A 18 21.48 15.14 -45.09
N THR A 19 20.30 14.86 -45.65
CA THR A 19 20.11 14.19 -46.95
C THR A 19 19.37 15.06 -47.99
N VAL A 20 19.01 16.29 -47.62
CA VAL A 20 18.42 17.25 -48.56
C VAL A 20 19.49 17.68 -49.58
N SER A 21 19.34 17.15 -50.81
CA SER A 21 20.29 17.31 -51.91
C SER A 21 20.67 18.77 -52.24
N PRO A 22 21.94 19.05 -52.61
CA PRO A 22 22.41 20.38 -53.03
C PRO A 22 21.71 20.93 -54.28
N SER A 23 20.93 20.13 -55.03
CA SER A 23 20.08 20.67 -56.10
C SER A 23 18.91 21.53 -55.58
N TYR A 24 18.59 21.43 -54.29
CA TYR A 24 17.56 22.24 -53.61
C TYR A 24 18.13 23.36 -52.73
N SER A 25 19.45 23.40 -52.51
CA SER A 25 20.10 24.57 -51.92
C SER A 25 20.10 25.68 -52.97
N ALA A 26 19.12 26.57 -52.92
CA ALA A 26 19.29 27.87 -53.56
C ALA A 26 20.59 28.49 -53.01
N ILE A 27 21.41 29.09 -53.87
CA ILE A 27 22.52 29.93 -53.45
C ILE A 27 21.90 31.20 -52.83
N LEU A 28 21.34 31.05 -51.63
CA LEU A 28 21.03 32.13 -50.73
C LEU A 28 22.33 32.38 -49.97
N THR A 29 23.25 33.06 -50.63
CA THR A 29 24.45 33.58 -50.00
C THR A 29 24.05 34.71 -49.06
N ASP A 30 24.58 34.71 -47.84
CA ASP A 30 24.61 35.93 -47.02
C ASP A 30 25.07 37.08 -47.94
N VAL A 31 24.35 38.20 -47.97
CA VAL A 31 24.82 39.38 -48.72
C VAL A 31 26.17 39.75 -48.11
N ASP A 32 27.23 39.56 -48.90
CA ASP A 32 28.62 39.69 -48.45
C ASP A 32 28.87 41.06 -47.81
N PRO A 33 29.05 41.16 -46.47
CA PRO A 33 29.40 42.42 -45.83
C PRO A 33 30.88 42.75 -46.02
N TYR A 34 31.71 41.83 -46.51
CA TYR A 34 33.16 42.06 -46.64
C TYR A 34 33.54 43.00 -47.78
N ARG A 35 32.58 43.55 -48.53
CA ARG A 35 32.81 44.75 -49.36
C ARG A 35 32.64 46.08 -48.65
N GLU A 36 32.15 46.12 -47.41
CA GLU A 36 32.16 47.35 -46.59
C GLU A 36 32.89 47.14 -45.24
N LYS A 37 34.20 47.40 -45.28
CA LYS A 37 35.07 47.87 -44.18
C LYS A 37 34.73 47.38 -42.76
N VAL A 38 35.30 46.23 -42.39
CA VAL A 38 35.73 46.01 -41.00
C VAL A 38 36.95 46.90 -40.74
N ARG A 39 36.71 48.16 -40.32
CA ARG A 39 37.71 48.93 -39.56
C ARG A 39 37.64 48.43 -38.12
N GLY A 40 38.55 47.54 -37.72
CA GLY A 40 38.64 47.15 -36.31
C GLY A 40 39.39 45.87 -35.92
N ALA A 41 40.05 45.14 -36.83
CA ALA A 41 40.92 44.02 -36.44
C ALA A 41 42.39 44.44 -36.51
N GLU A 42 42.95 44.92 -35.40
CA GLU A 42 44.39 45.25 -35.28
C GLU A 42 45.29 44.00 -35.14
N ASN A 43 44.73 42.80 -35.03
CA ASN A 43 45.48 41.55 -35.10
C ASN A 43 44.96 40.72 -36.28
N GLY A 44 45.78 40.52 -37.31
CA GLY A 44 45.43 39.99 -38.63
C GLY A 44 45.05 38.51 -38.71
N GLU A 45 44.19 38.00 -37.84
CA GLU A 45 43.56 36.70 -38.02
C GLU A 45 42.26 36.89 -38.81
N ARG A 46 42.27 36.47 -40.08
CA ARG A 46 41.01 36.28 -40.83
C ARG A 46 40.22 35.16 -40.16
N PRO A 47 38.90 35.28 -39.98
CA PRO A 47 38.10 34.17 -39.48
C PRO A 47 38.25 32.96 -40.41
N GLU A 48 38.43 31.77 -39.84
CA GLU A 48 38.50 30.52 -40.59
C GLU A 48 37.21 30.34 -41.40
N GLU A 49 37.34 30.04 -42.69
CA GLU A 49 36.19 29.75 -43.55
C GLU A 49 35.81 28.26 -43.45
N ALA A 50 34.52 27.99 -43.25
CA ALA A 50 33.99 26.63 -43.25
C ALA A 50 34.19 25.97 -44.62
N LEU A 51 34.50 24.67 -44.63
CA LEU A 51 34.73 23.90 -45.84
C LEU A 51 33.42 23.69 -46.63
N VAL A 52 32.30 23.64 -45.90
CA VAL A 52 30.95 23.47 -46.44
C VAL A 52 29.98 24.35 -45.66
N VAL A 53 29.19 25.15 -46.37
CA VAL A 53 28.05 25.91 -45.81
C VAL A 53 26.81 25.60 -46.65
N VAL A 54 25.74 25.14 -46.01
CA VAL A 54 24.46 24.85 -46.65
C VAL A 54 23.38 25.66 -45.94
N ASN A 55 22.66 26.50 -46.69
CA ASN A 55 21.48 27.23 -46.22
C ASN A 55 20.23 26.65 -46.90
N LEU A 56 19.36 26.01 -46.12
CA LEU A 56 18.10 25.44 -46.60
C LEU A 56 16.94 26.37 -46.25
N PRO A 57 16.03 26.70 -47.18
CA PRO A 57 14.81 27.43 -46.86
C PRO A 57 14.00 26.68 -45.80
N ILE A 58 13.54 27.36 -44.75
CA ILE A 58 12.87 26.68 -43.62
C ILE A 58 11.56 25.98 -44.05
N GLU A 59 10.84 26.56 -45.02
CA GLU A 59 9.62 25.96 -45.59
C GLU A 59 9.90 24.66 -46.34
N LEU A 60 11.06 24.55 -46.99
CA LEU A 60 11.49 23.31 -47.62
C LEU A 60 11.74 22.24 -46.55
N VAL A 61 12.47 22.62 -45.49
CA VAL A 61 12.76 21.73 -44.35
C VAL A 61 11.48 21.23 -43.69
N LYS A 62 10.52 22.13 -43.44
CA LYS A 62 9.20 21.78 -42.88
C LYS A 62 8.45 20.77 -43.76
N ARG A 63 8.47 20.97 -45.08
CA ARG A 63 7.79 20.09 -46.04
C ARG A 63 8.39 18.68 -46.07
N GLU A 64 9.71 18.58 -46.19
CA GLU A 64 10.40 17.28 -46.25
C GLU A 64 10.28 16.53 -44.91
N LEU A 65 10.40 17.24 -43.79
CA LEU A 65 10.14 16.68 -42.46
C LEU A 65 8.72 16.13 -42.38
N SER A 66 7.72 16.94 -42.73
CA SER A 66 6.32 16.51 -42.67
C SER A 66 6.06 15.28 -43.54
N ALA A 67 6.66 15.22 -44.74
CA ALA A 67 6.51 14.08 -45.64
C ALA A 67 7.07 12.77 -45.04
N ILE A 68 8.17 12.85 -44.31
CA ILE A 68 8.80 11.71 -43.65
C ILE A 68 8.04 11.30 -42.39
N LEU A 69 7.61 12.28 -41.60
CA LEU A 69 6.88 12.04 -40.37
C LEU A 69 5.45 11.54 -40.61
N LEU A 70 4.86 11.83 -41.77
CA LEU A 70 3.51 11.39 -42.17
C LEU A 70 3.54 10.22 -43.18
N HIS A 71 4.66 9.49 -43.28
CA HIS A 71 4.74 8.32 -44.17
C HIS A 71 3.69 7.27 -43.79
N LYS A 72 3.27 6.43 -44.75
CA LYS A 72 2.14 5.48 -44.63
C LYS A 72 2.21 4.53 -43.42
N ASP A 73 3.42 4.24 -42.93
CA ASP A 73 3.68 3.35 -41.80
C ASP A 73 4.11 4.11 -40.53
N SER A 74 3.97 5.44 -40.53
CA SER A 74 4.30 6.28 -39.39
C SER A 74 3.20 6.22 -38.33
N PRO A 75 3.57 6.18 -37.04
CA PRO A 75 2.60 6.33 -35.96
C PRO A 75 2.05 7.77 -35.89
N ILE A 76 2.74 8.76 -36.45
CA ILE A 76 2.22 10.14 -36.50
C ILE A 76 1.25 10.24 -37.67
N THR A 77 -0.01 10.51 -37.37
CA THR A 77 -1.07 10.60 -38.39
C THR A 77 -1.35 12.03 -38.82
N LYS A 78 -0.97 13.00 -37.99
CA LYS A 78 -1.19 14.42 -38.25
C LYS A 78 -0.08 15.23 -37.60
N ILE A 79 0.30 16.33 -38.23
CA ILE A 79 1.15 17.38 -37.67
C ILE A 79 0.34 18.67 -37.68
N ASP A 80 0.04 19.19 -36.50
CA ASP A 80 -0.68 20.45 -36.32
C ASP A 80 0.28 21.64 -36.35
N ARG A 81 1.50 21.45 -35.84
CA ARG A 81 2.53 22.49 -35.80
C ARG A 81 3.92 21.90 -36.05
N LEU A 82 4.68 22.57 -36.91
CA LEU A 82 6.11 22.34 -37.09
C LEU A 82 6.80 23.68 -37.29
N ASP A 83 7.48 24.15 -36.25
CA ASP A 83 8.11 25.47 -36.22
C ASP A 83 9.56 25.43 -35.74
N PHE A 84 10.29 26.48 -36.11
CA PHE A 84 11.71 26.66 -35.80
C PHE A 84 11.93 28.04 -35.20
N ASP A 85 12.60 28.10 -34.04
CA ASP A 85 12.98 29.36 -33.41
C ASP A 85 14.49 29.57 -33.48
N PRO A 86 14.99 30.59 -34.21
CA PRO A 86 16.41 30.86 -34.37
C PRO A 86 17.05 31.47 -33.11
N ILE A 87 16.27 32.17 -32.27
CA ILE A 87 16.76 32.78 -31.01
C ILE A 87 17.21 31.68 -30.07
N ASN A 88 16.30 30.76 -29.74
CA ASN A 88 16.55 29.73 -28.74
C ASN A 88 17.01 28.39 -29.35
N ARG A 89 17.14 28.35 -30.70
CA ARG A 89 17.46 27.15 -31.50
C ARG A 89 16.51 25.99 -31.23
N LEU A 90 15.22 26.27 -31.19
CA LEU A 90 14.18 25.28 -30.88
C LEU A 90 13.54 24.72 -32.15
N ILE A 91 13.21 23.44 -32.11
CA ILE A 91 12.27 22.78 -33.02
C ILE A 91 11.03 22.45 -32.20
N MET A 92 9.87 22.94 -32.64
CA MET A 92 8.57 22.68 -32.02
C MET A 92 7.77 21.79 -32.96
N LEU A 93 7.31 20.65 -32.46
CA LEU A 93 6.51 19.69 -33.21
C LEU A 93 5.29 19.29 -32.38
N GLU A 94 4.10 19.44 -32.97
CA GLU A 94 2.83 19.07 -32.36
C GLU A 94 1.96 18.33 -33.37
N GLY A 95 1.18 17.35 -32.91
CA GLY A 95 0.29 16.60 -33.78
C GLY A 95 -0.37 15.40 -33.11
N ASP A 96 -0.91 14.50 -33.93
CA ASP A 96 -1.61 13.30 -33.47
C ASP A 96 -0.76 12.06 -33.72
N ILE A 97 -0.56 11.25 -32.68
CA ILE A 97 0.08 9.94 -32.74
C ILE A 97 -0.96 8.84 -32.52
N VAL A 98 -0.89 7.78 -33.33
CA VAL A 98 -1.71 6.58 -33.18
C VAL A 98 -0.92 5.50 -32.47
N VAL A 99 -1.53 4.95 -31.42
CA VAL A 99 -1.04 3.76 -30.73
C VAL A 99 -1.35 2.53 -31.61
N PRO A 100 -0.37 1.63 -31.81
CA PRO A 100 -0.52 0.45 -32.67
C PRO A 100 -1.74 -0.41 -32.32
N ALA A 101 -2.39 -0.96 -33.36
CA ALA A 101 -3.69 -1.63 -33.24
C ALA A 101 -3.66 -2.92 -32.39
N ASP A 102 -2.53 -3.61 -32.37
CA ASP A 102 -2.21 -4.75 -31.50
C ASP A 102 -2.23 -4.35 -30.02
N ILE A 103 -1.53 -3.27 -29.67
CA ILE A 103 -1.55 -2.72 -28.31
C ILE A 103 -2.93 -2.16 -27.98
N MET A 104 -3.60 -1.54 -28.96
CA MET A 104 -4.95 -1.03 -28.78
C MET A 104 -5.99 -2.13 -28.61
N LEU A 105 -5.86 -3.27 -29.30
CA LEU A 105 -6.73 -4.43 -29.16
C LEU A 105 -6.60 -5.00 -27.76
N ASP A 106 -5.37 -5.24 -27.30
CA ASP A 106 -5.11 -5.69 -25.93
C ASP A 106 -5.62 -4.67 -24.90
N LEU A 107 -5.38 -3.37 -25.11
CA LEU A 107 -5.88 -2.30 -24.25
C LEU A 107 -7.42 -2.20 -24.28
N THR A 108 -8.05 -2.47 -25.41
CA THR A 108 -9.52 -2.44 -25.60
C THR A 108 -10.17 -3.66 -24.96
N ASP A 109 -9.54 -4.83 -25.08
CA ASP A 109 -9.97 -6.07 -24.45
C ASP A 109 -9.78 -6.00 -22.92
N LEU A 110 -8.67 -5.43 -22.44
CA LEU A 110 -8.42 -5.13 -21.02
C LEU A 110 -9.33 -4.01 -20.46
N ALA A 111 -9.66 -3.02 -21.29
CA ALA A 111 -10.53 -1.90 -20.91
C ALA A 111 -12.03 -2.22 -21.01
N GLY A 112 -12.42 -3.31 -21.67
CA GLY A 112 -13.82 -3.67 -21.89
C GLY A 112 -14.59 -2.70 -22.80
N GLY A 113 -13.91 -1.83 -23.55
CA GLY A 113 -14.49 -0.80 -24.39
C GLY A 113 -13.46 -0.09 -25.29
N ASP A 114 -13.93 0.57 -26.34
CA ASP A 114 -13.08 1.24 -27.35
C ASP A 114 -12.17 2.30 -26.70
N VAL A 115 -10.87 2.01 -26.65
CA VAL A 115 -9.87 3.00 -26.21
C VAL A 115 -9.55 3.92 -27.40
N GLU A 116 -9.39 5.22 -27.14
CA GLU A 116 -9.00 6.17 -28.18
C GLU A 116 -7.58 5.86 -28.66
N ALA A 117 -7.46 5.40 -29.91
CA ALA A 117 -6.16 5.08 -30.51
C ALA A 117 -5.30 6.30 -30.83
N LYS A 118 -5.87 7.52 -30.79
CA LYS A 118 -5.24 8.77 -31.20
C LYS A 118 -4.95 9.64 -29.98
N HIS A 119 -3.69 10.00 -29.81
CA HIS A 119 -3.20 10.85 -28.73
C HIS A 119 -2.56 12.11 -29.32
N LYS A 120 -2.71 13.24 -28.63
CA LYS A 120 -2.05 14.49 -29.02
C LYS A 120 -0.65 14.51 -28.42
N PHE A 121 0.37 14.78 -29.20
CA PHE A 121 1.72 14.94 -28.70
C PHE A 121 2.25 16.34 -29.03
N LYS A 122 3.16 16.81 -28.18
CA LYS A 122 3.92 18.04 -28.34
C LYS A 122 5.34 17.81 -27.87
N THR A 123 6.31 18.18 -28.69
CA THR A 123 7.72 18.12 -28.32
C THR A 123 8.44 19.38 -28.73
N VAL A 124 9.25 19.90 -27.81
CA VAL A 124 10.13 21.05 -28.02
C VAL A 124 11.55 20.58 -27.81
N ILE A 125 12.39 20.73 -28.84
CA ILE A 125 13.76 20.22 -28.86
C ILE A 125 14.71 21.40 -29.10
N SER A 126 15.66 21.60 -28.21
CA SER A 126 16.77 22.53 -28.41
C SER A 126 17.93 21.86 -29.15
N LEU A 127 18.38 22.52 -30.21
CA LEU A 127 19.54 22.15 -31.02
C LEU A 127 20.85 22.62 -30.35
N PRO A 128 21.96 21.90 -30.58
CA PRO A 128 23.25 22.22 -29.98
C PRO A 128 23.75 23.60 -30.39
N SER A 129 24.42 24.29 -29.46
CA SER A 129 25.09 25.56 -29.78
C SER A 129 26.34 25.33 -30.62
N SER A 130 26.69 26.30 -31.46
CA SER A 130 27.93 26.26 -32.26
C SER A 130 29.17 26.10 -31.38
N LYS A 131 29.18 26.71 -30.18
CA LYS A 131 30.25 26.54 -29.18
C LYS A 131 30.35 25.10 -28.66
N MET A 132 29.23 24.40 -28.53
CA MET A 132 29.21 23.00 -28.08
C MET A 132 29.67 22.04 -29.18
N LEU A 133 29.20 22.25 -30.42
CA LEU A 133 29.65 21.50 -31.60
C LEU A 133 31.16 21.70 -31.86
N ALA A 134 31.67 22.91 -31.68
CA ALA A 134 33.11 23.21 -31.81
C ALA A 134 33.98 22.46 -30.79
N ASN A 135 33.46 22.21 -29.59
CA ASN A 135 34.24 21.64 -28.48
C ASN A 135 34.13 20.12 -28.33
N THR A 136 33.12 19.49 -28.96
CA THR A 136 32.82 18.08 -28.78
C THR A 136 32.62 17.38 -30.13
N SER A 137 32.84 16.05 -30.19
CA SER A 137 32.52 15.23 -31.37
C SER A 137 31.10 14.64 -31.32
N TRP A 138 30.30 15.11 -30.36
CA TRP A 138 28.94 14.64 -30.11
C TRP A 138 27.96 15.68 -30.56
N PHE A 139 26.95 15.25 -31.30
CA PHE A 139 25.79 16.07 -31.56
C PHE A 139 24.79 15.82 -30.43
N GLN A 140 24.48 16.85 -29.66
CA GLN A 140 23.63 16.74 -28.47
C GLN A 140 22.39 17.59 -28.66
N ILE A 141 21.23 16.95 -28.56
CA ILE A 141 19.93 17.61 -28.53
C ILE A 141 19.40 17.58 -27.10
N LYS A 142 18.73 18.65 -26.69
CA LYS A 142 18.05 18.74 -25.39
C LYS A 142 16.56 18.79 -25.61
N ILE A 143 15.81 17.94 -24.92
CA ILE A 143 14.34 18.00 -24.95
C ILE A 143 13.91 19.04 -23.93
N GLU A 144 13.41 20.18 -24.40
CA GLU A 144 12.94 21.27 -23.56
C GLU A 144 11.50 21.08 -23.09
N GLU A 145 10.70 20.30 -23.81
CA GLU A 145 9.34 19.92 -23.43
C GLU A 145 8.94 18.64 -24.16
N PHE A 146 8.23 17.75 -23.48
CA PHE A 146 7.60 16.60 -24.13
C PHE A 146 6.26 16.36 -23.46
N LYS A 147 5.18 16.79 -24.12
CA LYS A 147 3.81 16.56 -23.69
C LYS A 147 3.17 15.46 -24.51
N LEU A 148 2.50 14.55 -23.84
CA LEU A 148 1.54 13.64 -24.45
C LEU A 148 0.22 13.93 -23.74
N ASP A 149 -0.81 14.29 -24.48
CA ASP A 149 -2.15 14.50 -23.95
C ASP A 149 -2.20 15.56 -22.82
N GLY A 150 -1.40 16.61 -22.95
CA GLY A 150 -1.28 17.69 -21.97
C GLY A 150 -0.44 17.36 -20.73
N LEU A 151 -0.01 16.10 -20.55
CA LEU A 151 0.89 15.67 -19.47
C LEU A 151 2.35 15.93 -19.88
N ASP A 152 3.12 16.66 -19.08
CA ASP A 152 4.55 16.87 -19.31
C ASP A 152 5.36 15.65 -18.83
N TRP A 153 5.90 14.91 -19.80
CA TRP A 153 6.76 13.74 -19.64
C TRP A 153 8.25 14.11 -19.65
N LYS A 154 8.61 15.41 -19.72
CA LYS A 154 10.02 15.84 -19.61
C LYS A 154 10.73 15.30 -18.36
N PRO A 155 10.14 15.33 -17.15
CA PRO A 155 10.77 14.74 -15.96
C PRO A 155 11.03 13.23 -16.11
N SER A 156 10.19 12.56 -16.88
CA SER A 156 10.25 11.12 -17.16
C SER A 156 11.42 10.74 -18.05
N LEU A 157 11.90 11.65 -18.91
CA LEU A 157 12.98 11.36 -19.86
C LEU A 157 14.28 10.94 -19.18
N HIS A 158 14.55 11.43 -17.96
CA HIS A 158 15.67 10.97 -17.16
C HIS A 158 15.54 9.49 -16.77
N VAL A 159 14.35 9.09 -16.31
CA VAL A 159 14.03 7.70 -15.94
C VAL A 159 14.04 6.81 -17.18
N LEU A 160 13.43 7.27 -18.27
CA LEU A 160 13.37 6.57 -19.55
C LEU A 160 14.77 6.37 -20.14
N GLY A 161 15.67 7.35 -20.08
CA GLY A 161 17.05 7.22 -20.56
C GLY A 161 17.84 6.11 -19.84
N GLN A 162 17.56 5.90 -18.56
CA GLN A 162 18.15 4.83 -17.76
C GLN A 162 17.55 3.47 -18.13
N PHE A 163 16.22 3.39 -18.25
CA PHE A 163 15.53 2.18 -18.68
C PHE A 163 15.92 1.75 -20.10
N SER A 164 16.04 2.71 -21.02
CA SER A 164 16.46 2.51 -22.41
C SER A 164 17.81 1.81 -22.47
N SER A 165 18.79 2.26 -21.68
CA SER A 165 20.11 1.61 -21.67
C SER A 165 20.09 0.14 -21.22
N VAL A 166 19.18 -0.23 -20.32
CA VAL A 166 19.03 -1.60 -19.79
C VAL A 166 18.22 -2.47 -20.76
N LEU A 167 17.08 -1.98 -21.25
CA LEU A 167 16.28 -2.65 -22.28
C LEU A 167 17.07 -2.89 -23.56
N ILE A 168 17.87 -1.92 -23.99
CA ILE A 168 18.66 -2.04 -25.22
C ILE A 168 19.88 -2.98 -25.01
N ALA A 169 20.30 -3.22 -23.76
CA ALA A 169 21.30 -4.25 -23.46
C ALA A 169 20.71 -5.67 -23.52
N ASN A 170 19.39 -5.83 -23.40
CA ASN A 170 18.70 -7.12 -23.57
C ASN A 170 18.49 -7.39 -25.07
N THR A 171 19.27 -8.33 -25.61
CA THR A 171 19.30 -8.66 -27.05
C THR A 171 18.01 -9.31 -27.54
N SER A 172 17.29 -10.05 -26.68
CA SER A 172 16.03 -10.72 -27.03
C SER A 172 14.89 -9.71 -27.23
N PHE A 173 14.74 -8.78 -26.29
CA PHE A 173 13.76 -7.71 -26.37
C PHE A 173 14.05 -6.76 -27.54
N TYR A 174 15.33 -6.44 -27.77
CA TYR A 174 15.77 -5.64 -28.92
C TYR A 174 15.38 -6.27 -30.28
N ASN A 175 15.60 -7.58 -30.45
CA ASN A 175 15.26 -8.29 -31.69
C ASN A 175 13.75 -8.36 -31.93
N TYR A 176 12.97 -8.56 -30.85
CA TYR A 176 11.50 -8.53 -30.89
C TYR A 176 10.96 -7.15 -31.29
N MET A 177 11.44 -6.09 -30.64
CA MET A 177 11.03 -4.69 -30.89
C MET A 177 11.32 -4.18 -32.31
N LEU A 178 12.17 -4.87 -33.05
CA LEU A 178 12.58 -4.50 -34.41
C LEU A 178 12.03 -5.45 -35.47
N ASP A 179 11.18 -6.40 -35.06
CA ASP A 179 10.54 -7.39 -35.93
C ASP A 179 11.55 -8.16 -36.80
N VAL A 180 12.77 -8.35 -36.27
CA VAL A 180 13.82 -9.10 -36.95
C VAL A 180 13.53 -10.57 -36.76
N LYS A 181 12.77 -11.16 -37.69
CA LYS A 181 12.63 -12.62 -37.74
C LYS A 181 14.02 -13.25 -37.80
N PRO A 182 14.31 -14.30 -37.00
CA PRO A 182 15.63 -14.92 -36.94
C PRO A 182 16.15 -15.48 -38.29
N GLU A 183 15.30 -15.52 -39.30
CA GLU A 183 15.52 -16.10 -40.62
C GLU A 183 15.77 -15.06 -41.73
N MET A 184 15.63 -13.75 -41.47
CA MET A 184 15.86 -12.74 -42.52
C MET A 184 17.35 -12.42 -42.68
N GLU A 185 17.90 -12.60 -43.89
CA GLU A 185 19.19 -12.03 -44.28
C GLU A 185 19.08 -10.50 -44.30
N VAL A 186 19.46 -9.88 -43.18
CA VAL A 186 19.34 -8.43 -43.00
C VAL A 186 20.46 -7.73 -43.78
N ASN A 187 20.08 -6.85 -44.70
CA ASN A 187 21.01 -6.06 -45.52
C ASN A 187 21.72 -5.00 -44.65
N GLN A 188 23.03 -4.75 -44.86
CA GLN A 188 23.82 -3.82 -44.03
C GLN A 188 23.35 -2.35 -44.10
N ASN A 189 22.55 -2.00 -45.10
CA ASN A 189 21.97 -0.67 -45.28
C ASN A 189 20.59 -0.51 -44.59
N ASP A 190 20.11 -1.52 -43.87
CA ASP A 190 18.87 -1.42 -43.13
C ASP A 190 19.04 -0.44 -41.93
N PRO A 191 18.19 0.61 -41.82
CA PRO A 191 18.19 1.54 -40.69
C PRO A 191 18.16 0.83 -39.34
N VAL A 192 17.56 -0.36 -39.27
CA VAL A 192 17.50 -1.20 -38.07
C VAL A 192 18.87 -1.71 -37.65
N ILE A 193 19.71 -2.22 -38.57
CA ILE A 193 21.10 -2.61 -38.27
C ILE A 193 21.95 -1.38 -37.95
N MET A 194 21.75 -0.26 -38.65
CA MET A 194 22.50 0.96 -38.37
C MET A 194 22.26 1.46 -36.95
N VAL A 195 21.00 1.42 -36.49
CA VAL A 195 20.63 1.74 -35.10
C VAL A 195 21.22 0.71 -34.14
N ARG A 196 21.22 -0.59 -34.48
CA ARG A 196 21.88 -1.65 -33.69
C ARG A 196 23.36 -1.37 -33.48
N ASP A 197 24.07 -1.11 -34.57
CA ASP A 197 25.50 -0.86 -34.58
C ASP A 197 25.85 0.45 -33.86
N LEU A 198 25.05 1.51 -34.04
CA LEU A 198 25.18 2.76 -33.31
C LEU A 198 25.06 2.55 -31.80
N ILE A 199 24.14 1.68 -31.35
CA ILE A 199 23.95 1.46 -29.93
C ILE A 199 25.01 0.50 -29.36
N GLN A 200 25.30 -0.61 -30.03
CA GLN A 200 26.34 -1.58 -29.61
C GLN A 200 27.73 -0.96 -29.57
N LYS A 201 28.06 -0.02 -30.47
CA LYS A 201 29.34 0.73 -30.48
C LYS A 201 29.37 1.91 -29.50
N LYS A 202 28.35 2.06 -28.63
CA LYS A 202 28.18 3.22 -27.72
C LYS A 202 28.15 4.57 -28.44
N GLY A 203 27.63 4.61 -29.66
CA GLY A 203 27.49 5.80 -30.51
C GLY A 203 26.29 6.70 -30.14
N VAL A 204 25.43 6.28 -29.23
CA VAL A 204 24.32 7.06 -28.66
C VAL A 204 24.42 7.06 -27.13
N ARG A 205 24.12 8.20 -26.49
CA ARG A 205 24.11 8.37 -25.03
C ARG A 205 22.89 9.16 -24.59
N PHE A 206 22.19 8.64 -23.58
CA PHE A 206 21.11 9.35 -22.89
C PHE A 206 21.65 9.90 -21.56
N ARG A 207 21.46 11.19 -21.31
CA ARG A 207 21.84 11.82 -20.03
C ARG A 207 20.78 12.86 -19.65
N GLY A 208 19.89 12.50 -18.73
CA GLY A 208 18.75 13.33 -18.36
C GLY A 208 17.89 13.70 -19.57
N GLU A 209 17.69 14.99 -19.79
CA GLU A 209 16.92 15.55 -20.91
C GLU A 209 17.70 15.62 -22.22
N THR A 210 18.96 15.15 -22.24
CA THR A 210 19.83 15.26 -23.41
C THR A 210 20.13 13.92 -24.05
N ILE A 211 20.02 13.89 -25.38
CA ILE A 211 20.37 12.76 -26.23
C ILE A 211 21.59 13.17 -27.03
N SER A 212 22.67 12.41 -26.93
CA SER A 212 23.92 12.64 -27.65
C SER A 212 24.18 11.52 -28.63
N PHE A 213 24.53 11.83 -29.86
CA PHE A 213 24.94 10.85 -30.87
C PHE A 213 26.25 11.25 -31.54
N LYS A 214 27.06 10.24 -31.86
CA LYS A 214 28.29 10.41 -32.62
C LYS A 214 27.92 10.37 -34.10
N LEU A 215 27.94 11.53 -34.76
CA LEU A 215 27.67 11.64 -36.19
C LEU A 215 28.80 10.99 -36.99
N ASP A 216 28.47 9.95 -37.77
CA ASP A 216 29.36 9.43 -38.81
C ASP A 216 28.98 10.08 -40.15
N LEU A 217 29.62 11.21 -40.45
CA LEU A 217 29.37 12.02 -41.66
C LEU A 217 29.56 11.22 -42.97
N LYS A 218 30.29 10.10 -42.94
CA LYS A 218 30.50 9.23 -44.11
C LYS A 218 29.24 8.51 -44.55
N SER A 219 28.26 8.39 -43.65
CA SER A 219 27.00 7.67 -43.86
C SER A 219 25.94 8.51 -44.59
N PHE A 220 26.18 9.80 -44.83
CA PHE A 220 25.21 10.73 -45.38
C PHE A 220 25.55 11.10 -46.83
N ALA A 221 24.59 10.98 -47.74
CA ALA A 221 24.80 11.12 -49.19
C ALA A 221 25.49 12.44 -49.59
N ASP A 222 25.13 13.58 -48.97
CA ASP A 222 25.68 14.89 -49.32
C ASP A 222 27.06 15.18 -48.70
N PHE A 223 27.42 14.43 -47.65
CA PHE A 223 28.73 14.47 -47.00
C PHE A 223 29.66 13.32 -47.45
N SER A 224 29.14 12.34 -48.20
CA SER A 224 29.89 11.20 -48.74
C SER A 224 31.06 11.65 -49.63
N ARG A 225 30.89 12.75 -50.37
CA ARG A 225 31.96 13.40 -51.16
C ARG A 225 33.12 13.97 -50.33
N PHE A 226 32.92 14.12 -49.02
CA PHE A 226 33.93 14.51 -48.05
C PHE A 226 34.35 13.34 -47.13
N ALA A 227 33.92 12.10 -47.42
CA ALA A 227 34.14 10.94 -46.56
C ALA A 227 35.62 10.52 -46.41
N GLU A 228 36.49 10.94 -47.33
CA GLU A 228 37.94 10.74 -47.22
C GLU A 228 38.60 11.70 -46.21
N ILE A 229 37.92 12.78 -45.81
CA ILE A 229 38.40 13.74 -44.83
C ILE A 229 38.13 13.19 -43.42
N THR A 230 39.16 12.62 -42.79
CA THR A 230 39.06 11.95 -41.48
C THR A 230 38.74 12.88 -40.30
N ASP A 231 38.90 14.19 -40.45
CA ASP A 231 38.73 15.19 -39.37
C ASP A 231 37.69 16.26 -39.69
N LEU A 232 36.73 15.97 -40.59
CA LEU A 232 35.60 16.85 -40.88
C LEU A 232 34.63 16.88 -39.69
N ARG A 233 34.26 18.08 -39.23
CA ARG A 233 33.33 18.28 -38.10
C ARG A 233 32.26 19.29 -38.46
N ILE A 234 31.03 19.08 -37.97
CA ILE A 234 29.97 20.09 -38.02
C ILE A 234 30.32 21.19 -37.02
N TRP A 235 30.39 22.43 -37.48
CA TRP A 235 30.65 23.61 -36.67
C TRP A 235 29.33 24.32 -36.28
N GLN A 236 28.32 24.30 -37.16
CA GLN A 236 27.00 24.88 -36.91
C GLN A 236 25.87 24.01 -37.48
N PHE A 237 24.78 23.89 -36.72
CA PHE A 237 23.56 23.21 -37.14
C PHE A 237 22.35 23.85 -36.43
N SER A 238 21.77 24.88 -37.02
CA SER A 238 20.67 25.63 -36.40
C SER A 238 19.89 26.46 -37.42
N PRO A 239 18.62 26.81 -37.13
CA PRO A 239 17.94 27.89 -37.82
C PRO A 239 18.66 29.23 -37.55
N VAL A 240 18.79 30.08 -38.58
CA VAL A 240 19.42 31.40 -38.51
C VAL A 240 18.68 32.42 -39.39
N LEU A 241 18.83 33.69 -39.08
CA LEU A 241 18.47 34.78 -39.99
C LEU A 241 19.58 34.99 -41.03
N LEU A 242 19.18 35.10 -42.29
CA LEU A 242 20.12 35.35 -43.39
C LEU A 242 20.52 36.84 -43.41
N ARG A 243 21.83 37.12 -43.46
CA ARG A 243 22.38 38.48 -43.26
C ARG A 243 21.74 39.48 -44.23
N GLY A 244 21.26 40.60 -43.69
CA GLY A 244 20.62 41.67 -44.47
C GLY A 244 19.20 41.34 -44.96
N SER A 245 18.57 40.28 -44.44
CA SER A 245 17.20 39.90 -44.76
C SER A 245 16.42 39.47 -43.51
N ASN A 246 15.09 39.43 -43.63
CA ASN A 246 14.20 38.83 -42.61
C ASN A 246 13.88 37.35 -42.93
N GLN A 247 14.63 36.72 -43.84
CA GLN A 247 14.38 35.33 -44.22
C GLN A 247 15.11 34.36 -43.29
N MET A 248 14.37 33.41 -42.75
CA MET A 248 14.91 32.33 -41.92
C MET A 248 15.35 31.15 -42.79
N VAL A 249 16.55 30.67 -42.55
CA VAL A 249 17.11 29.47 -43.20
C VAL A 249 17.61 28.51 -42.14
N PHE A 250 17.59 27.22 -42.45
CA PHE A 250 18.27 26.21 -41.67
C PHE A 250 19.71 26.09 -42.17
N ARG A 251 20.68 26.42 -41.32
CA ARG A 251 22.09 26.47 -41.70
C ARG A 251 22.85 25.28 -41.15
N MET A 252 23.64 24.66 -42.03
CA MET A 252 24.60 23.61 -41.70
C MET A 252 26.00 24.06 -42.16
N GLU A 253 26.94 24.16 -41.23
CA GLU A 253 28.34 24.49 -41.52
C GLU A 253 29.27 23.38 -41.02
N ALA A 254 30.22 22.97 -41.85
CA ALA A 254 31.22 21.95 -41.50
C ALA A 254 32.63 22.37 -41.95
N GLY A 255 33.65 22.06 -41.13
CA GLY A 255 35.05 22.39 -41.39
C GLY A 255 36.04 21.36 -40.85
N LEU A 256 37.33 21.59 -41.10
CA LEU A 256 38.41 20.69 -40.67
C LEU A 256 38.79 20.95 -39.22
N GLY A 257 38.73 19.93 -38.36
CA GLY A 257 39.10 20.05 -36.96
C GLY A 257 38.16 20.95 -36.15
N LYS A 258 38.67 21.51 -35.05
CA LYS A 258 37.92 22.47 -34.21
C LYS A 258 38.08 23.88 -34.78
N PRO A 259 37.01 24.68 -34.89
CA PRO A 259 37.13 26.06 -35.36
C PRO A 259 37.95 26.90 -34.36
N GLY A 260 38.73 27.84 -34.90
CA GLY A 260 39.51 28.80 -34.12
C GLY A 260 38.64 29.73 -33.27
N GLN A 261 39.25 30.35 -32.26
CA GLN A 261 38.51 31.20 -31.31
C GLN A 261 37.84 32.42 -31.97
N ALA A 262 38.47 33.00 -33.00
CA ALA A 262 37.90 34.10 -33.79
C ALA A 262 36.58 33.72 -34.50
N TRP A 263 36.45 32.49 -34.99
CA TRP A 263 35.19 32.02 -35.59
C TRP A 263 34.09 31.85 -34.53
N VAL A 264 34.43 31.30 -33.36
CA VAL A 264 33.49 31.14 -32.25
C VAL A 264 32.99 32.49 -31.75
N GLU A 265 33.86 33.51 -31.69
CA GLU A 265 33.53 34.87 -31.30
C GLU A 265 32.64 35.57 -32.34
N ASP A 266 32.93 35.45 -33.65
CA ASP A 266 32.10 36.03 -34.72
C ASP A 266 30.67 35.45 -34.74
N ILE A 267 30.54 34.12 -34.60
CA ILE A 267 29.23 33.46 -34.53
C ILE A 267 28.49 33.82 -33.25
N SER A 268 29.18 33.99 -32.13
CA SER A 268 28.55 34.41 -30.87
C SER A 268 28.02 35.84 -30.98
N ALA A 269 28.82 36.76 -31.53
CA ALA A 269 28.41 38.15 -31.78
C ALA A 269 27.22 38.24 -32.76
N ARG A 270 27.20 37.37 -33.78
CA ARG A 270 26.05 37.24 -34.69
C ARG A 270 24.80 36.75 -33.97
N SER A 271 24.91 35.69 -33.17
CA SER A 271 23.80 35.17 -32.37
C SER A 271 23.21 36.26 -31.47
N GLU A 272 24.06 37.01 -30.75
CA GLU A 272 23.62 38.12 -29.89
C GLU A 272 22.92 39.25 -30.67
N HIS A 273 23.37 39.55 -31.89
CA HIS A 273 22.71 40.53 -32.75
C HIS A 273 21.33 40.05 -33.22
N ASP A 274 21.25 38.83 -33.74
CA ASP A 274 20.00 38.22 -34.22
C ASP A 274 18.98 38.07 -33.07
N GLU A 275 19.45 37.66 -31.88
CA GLU A 275 18.65 37.58 -30.66
C GLU A 275 18.08 38.94 -30.27
N ARG A 276 18.89 40.00 -30.28
CA ARG A 276 18.46 41.35 -29.90
C ARG A 276 17.39 41.90 -30.85
N THR A 277 17.61 41.78 -32.16
CA THR A 277 16.66 42.28 -33.16
C THR A 277 15.31 41.56 -33.08
N LEU A 278 15.32 40.24 -32.90
CA LEU A 278 14.08 39.47 -32.76
C LEU A 278 13.41 39.69 -31.39
N GLN A 279 14.17 39.89 -30.31
CA GLN A 279 13.63 40.26 -29.00
C GLN A 279 12.93 41.62 -29.04
N GLU A 280 13.47 42.62 -29.74
CA GLU A 280 12.84 43.94 -29.89
C GLU A 280 11.46 43.85 -30.55
N VAL A 281 11.26 42.92 -31.51
CA VAL A 281 9.95 42.66 -32.13
C VAL A 281 9.00 41.93 -31.18
N ARG A 282 9.51 40.98 -30.38
CA ARG A 282 8.70 40.17 -29.44
C ARG A 282 8.38 40.88 -28.12
N GLU A 283 9.10 41.94 -27.75
CA GLU A 283 8.94 42.60 -26.45
C GLU A 283 7.55 43.21 -26.23
N GLN A 284 6.92 43.71 -27.30
CA GLN A 284 5.53 44.19 -27.23
C GLN A 284 4.55 43.05 -26.91
N PHE A 285 4.73 41.89 -27.55
CA PHE A 285 3.93 40.70 -27.31
C PHE A 285 4.13 40.13 -25.89
N TYR A 286 5.35 40.15 -25.35
CA TYR A 286 5.58 39.70 -23.97
C TYR A 286 4.87 40.58 -22.94
N VAL A 287 4.78 41.89 -23.19
CA VAL A 287 4.08 42.83 -22.28
C VAL A 287 2.57 42.63 -22.38
N GLU A 288 2.02 42.48 -23.58
CA GLU A 288 0.58 42.33 -23.81
C GLU A 288 0.06 40.94 -23.38
N LEU A 289 0.72 39.87 -23.82
CA LEU A 289 0.27 38.49 -23.67
C LEU A 289 0.87 37.78 -22.45
N GLY A 290 1.94 38.34 -21.86
CA GLY A 290 2.55 37.82 -20.63
C GLY A 290 1.83 38.24 -19.34
N ASN A 291 0.70 38.95 -19.45
CA ASN A 291 -0.10 39.36 -18.28
C ASN A 291 -0.90 38.17 -17.71
N ALA A 292 -0.19 37.30 -16.99
CA ALA A 292 -0.77 36.11 -16.36
C ALA A 292 -1.91 36.43 -15.40
N LYS A 293 -1.89 37.60 -14.74
CA LYS A 293 -2.96 38.03 -13.83
C LYS A 293 -4.28 38.24 -14.59
N LYS A 294 -4.24 38.96 -15.71
CA LYS A 294 -5.42 39.21 -16.55
C LYS A 294 -6.00 37.91 -17.10
N LEU A 295 -5.16 36.99 -17.59
CA LEU A 295 -5.64 35.70 -18.09
C LEU A 295 -6.20 34.83 -16.94
N THR A 296 -5.58 34.86 -15.76
CA THR A 296 -6.10 34.16 -14.57
C THR A 296 -7.48 34.68 -14.20
N GLU A 297 -7.70 36.00 -14.19
CA GLU A 297 -9.02 36.61 -13.93
C GLU A 297 -10.07 36.20 -14.99
N GLU A 298 -9.68 36.10 -16.28
CA GLU A 298 -10.56 35.62 -17.35
C GLU A 298 -10.96 34.15 -17.14
N VAL A 299 -9.99 33.30 -16.81
CA VAL A 299 -10.21 31.86 -16.56
C VAL A 299 -11.03 31.65 -15.27
N GLU A 300 -10.77 32.42 -14.22
CA GLU A 300 -11.56 32.39 -12.98
C GLU A 300 -13.01 32.77 -13.23
N LYS A 301 -13.25 33.81 -14.04
CA LYS A 301 -14.60 34.18 -14.45
C LYS A 301 -15.28 33.05 -15.25
N TYR A 302 -14.56 32.43 -16.18
CA TYR A 302 -15.08 31.29 -16.94
C TYR A 302 -15.41 30.09 -16.03
N LEU A 303 -14.59 29.84 -15.01
CA LEU A 303 -14.86 28.83 -13.98
C LEU A 303 -16.13 29.14 -13.21
N ASP A 304 -16.32 30.38 -12.76
CA ASP A 304 -17.51 30.78 -12.01
C ASP A 304 -18.79 30.72 -12.88
N ASP A 305 -18.72 31.18 -14.14
CA ASP A 305 -19.82 31.10 -15.11
C ASP A 305 -20.17 29.63 -15.42
N SER A 306 -19.17 28.78 -15.62
CA SER A 306 -19.35 27.33 -15.87
C SER A 306 -19.94 26.62 -14.64
N ARG A 307 -19.51 27.00 -13.44
CA ARG A 307 -20.03 26.49 -12.17
C ARG A 307 -21.52 26.81 -12.00
N GLU A 308 -21.94 28.02 -12.38
CA GLU A 308 -23.35 28.41 -12.43
C GLU A 308 -24.13 27.57 -13.46
N GLN A 309 -23.65 27.48 -14.70
CA GLN A 309 -24.29 26.70 -15.76
C GLN A 309 -24.46 25.21 -15.39
N MET A 310 -23.51 24.66 -14.64
CA MET A 310 -23.55 23.26 -14.20
C MET A 310 -24.43 23.01 -12.95
N ASN A 311 -25.05 24.04 -12.38
CA ASN A 311 -25.82 24.00 -11.12
C ASN A 311 -24.97 23.62 -9.88
N LEU A 312 -23.73 24.12 -9.83
CA LEU A 312 -22.77 23.86 -8.75
C LEU A 312 -22.63 25.05 -7.77
N GLN A 313 -23.65 25.90 -7.63
CA GLN A 313 -23.60 27.07 -6.73
C GLN A 313 -23.68 26.72 -5.24
N LYS A 314 -24.26 25.56 -4.90
CA LYS A 314 -24.34 25.03 -3.53
C LYS A 314 -23.53 23.76 -3.46
N LEU A 315 -22.32 23.87 -2.94
CA LEU A 315 -21.40 22.77 -2.68
C LEU A 315 -21.18 22.63 -1.18
N ASN A 316 -20.84 21.43 -0.73
CA ASN A 316 -20.34 21.23 0.63
C ASN A 316 -18.90 21.80 0.73
N PRO A 317 -18.37 22.03 1.94
CA PRO A 317 -17.01 22.57 2.12
C PRO A 317 -15.92 21.78 1.38
N ARG A 318 -16.10 20.46 1.25
CA ARG A 318 -15.19 19.58 0.52
C ARG A 318 -15.09 19.93 -0.96
N TYR A 319 -16.23 20.03 -1.66
CA TYR A 319 -16.22 20.38 -3.08
C TYR A 319 -15.84 21.86 -3.31
N GLU A 320 -16.13 22.76 -2.35
CA GLU A 320 -15.63 24.14 -2.41
C GLU A 320 -14.10 24.17 -2.36
N GLN A 321 -13.49 23.37 -1.48
CA GLN A 321 -12.03 23.23 -1.41
C GLN A 321 -11.46 22.69 -2.73
N GLU A 322 -12.09 21.68 -3.34
CA GLU A 322 -11.65 21.15 -4.65
C GLU A 322 -11.71 22.22 -5.76
N VAL A 323 -12.74 23.07 -5.76
CA VAL A 323 -12.83 24.21 -6.70
C VAL A 323 -11.74 25.25 -6.42
N SER A 324 -11.45 25.52 -5.15
CA SER A 324 -10.35 26.41 -4.75
C SER A 324 -8.98 25.87 -5.17
N ASP A 325 -8.76 24.56 -5.02
CA ASP A 325 -7.53 23.88 -5.43
C ASP A 325 -7.37 23.94 -6.96
N LEU A 326 -8.45 23.72 -7.72
CA LEU A 326 -8.48 23.85 -9.18
C LEU A 326 -8.11 25.29 -9.61
N ARG A 327 -8.68 26.30 -8.94
CA ARG A 327 -8.35 27.71 -9.19
C ARG A 327 -6.87 28.01 -8.96
N ALA A 328 -6.33 27.57 -7.82
CA ALA A 328 -4.91 27.75 -7.50
C ALA A 328 -3.98 27.04 -8.50
N TYR A 329 -4.35 25.82 -8.92
CA TYR A 329 -3.64 25.06 -9.93
C TYR A 329 -3.60 25.78 -11.28
N LEU A 330 -4.75 26.23 -11.79
CA LEU A 330 -4.85 26.97 -13.05
C LEU A 330 -4.04 28.26 -13.02
N GLY A 331 -4.12 29.03 -11.93
CA GLY A 331 -3.33 30.24 -11.76
C GLY A 331 -1.81 29.98 -11.69
N SER A 332 -1.38 28.85 -11.14
CA SER A 332 0.03 28.43 -11.19
C SER A 332 0.47 28.04 -12.60
N LYS A 333 -0.37 27.29 -13.31
CA LYS A 333 -0.10 26.80 -14.66
C LYS A 333 0.01 27.96 -15.67
N ILE A 334 -0.93 28.91 -15.61
CA ILE A 334 -0.92 30.13 -16.44
C ILE A 334 0.36 30.95 -16.20
N ARG A 335 0.72 31.16 -14.92
CA ARG A 335 1.95 31.89 -14.59
C ARG A 335 3.21 31.22 -15.11
N THR A 336 3.27 29.89 -15.05
CA THR A 336 4.43 29.12 -15.52
C THR A 336 4.51 29.12 -17.05
N ALA A 337 3.37 28.95 -17.72
CA ALA A 337 3.32 28.96 -19.19
C ALA A 337 3.71 30.33 -19.77
N LEU A 338 3.26 31.43 -19.16
CA LEU A 338 3.49 32.81 -19.63
C LEU A 338 4.75 33.46 -19.02
N ASP A 339 5.61 32.70 -18.32
CA ASP A 339 6.87 33.22 -17.80
C ASP A 339 7.87 33.40 -18.96
N LYS A 340 8.61 34.52 -18.98
CA LYS A 340 9.73 34.74 -19.90
C LYS A 340 10.87 33.71 -19.73
N LYS A 341 10.84 32.85 -18.72
CA LYS A 341 11.74 31.70 -18.59
C LYS A 341 11.27 30.47 -19.37
N ASN A 342 10.00 30.43 -19.78
CA ASN A 342 9.48 29.34 -20.60
C ASN A 342 10.03 29.50 -22.03
N PRO A 343 10.84 28.54 -22.54
CA PRO A 343 11.41 28.61 -23.88
C PRO A 343 10.34 28.73 -24.96
N GLU A 344 9.16 28.14 -24.74
CA GLU A 344 8.07 28.21 -25.71
C GLU A 344 7.45 29.61 -25.75
N PHE A 345 7.17 30.21 -24.60
CA PHE A 345 6.62 31.56 -24.53
C PHE A 345 7.59 32.61 -25.08
N LEU A 346 8.89 32.42 -24.86
CA LEU A 346 9.94 33.22 -25.51
C LEU A 346 9.97 33.05 -27.03
N SER A 347 9.56 31.89 -27.53
CA SER A 347 9.57 31.62 -28.96
C SER A 347 8.32 32.17 -29.67
N ASP A 348 7.14 31.99 -29.08
CA ASP A 348 5.85 32.32 -29.67
C ASP A 348 4.81 32.69 -28.58
N PRO A 349 4.77 33.97 -28.16
CA PRO A 349 3.88 34.43 -27.10
C PRO A 349 2.39 34.29 -27.43
N GLU A 350 2.00 34.50 -28.70
CA GLU A 350 0.61 34.44 -29.17
C GLU A 350 0.07 33.03 -29.07
N TYR A 351 0.81 32.08 -29.65
CA TYR A 351 0.42 30.68 -29.61
C TYR A 351 0.31 30.17 -28.18
N VAL A 352 1.32 30.42 -27.34
CA VAL A 352 1.34 29.93 -25.96
C VAL A 352 0.21 30.55 -25.14
N HIS A 353 -0.11 31.83 -25.35
CA HIS A 353 -1.23 32.48 -24.69
C HIS A 353 -2.58 31.86 -25.04
N GLU A 354 -2.87 31.65 -26.32
CA GLU A 354 -4.13 31.02 -26.74
C GLU A 354 -4.18 29.53 -26.38
N SER A 355 -3.06 28.81 -26.49
CA SER A 355 -2.95 27.40 -26.10
C SER A 355 -3.24 27.23 -24.60
N ILE A 356 -2.57 27.97 -23.71
CA ILE A 356 -2.80 27.84 -22.26
C ILE A 356 -4.20 28.32 -21.86
N LYS A 357 -4.77 29.29 -22.58
CA LYS A 357 -6.15 29.75 -22.37
C LYS A 357 -7.16 28.65 -22.69
N ASN A 358 -7.01 27.98 -23.82
CA ASN A 358 -7.90 26.88 -24.22
C ASN A 358 -7.73 25.68 -23.30
N GLU A 359 -6.48 25.31 -23.00
CA GLU A 359 -6.16 24.26 -22.05
C GLU A 359 -6.79 24.58 -20.68
N ALA A 360 -6.61 25.78 -20.14
CA ALA A 360 -7.21 26.16 -18.86
C ALA A 360 -8.76 26.06 -18.85
N LYS A 361 -9.43 26.38 -19.96
CA LYS A 361 -10.89 26.23 -20.09
C LYS A 361 -11.32 24.76 -20.15
N GLU A 362 -10.58 23.91 -20.84
CA GLU A 362 -10.82 22.46 -20.87
C GLU A 362 -10.70 21.87 -19.46
N TYR A 363 -9.64 22.22 -18.72
CA TYR A 363 -9.44 21.83 -17.32
C TYR A 363 -10.59 22.26 -16.41
N VAL A 364 -11.14 23.47 -16.62
CA VAL A 364 -12.33 23.94 -15.89
C VAL A 364 -13.54 23.03 -16.16
N ILE A 365 -13.83 22.72 -17.42
CA ILE A 365 -14.99 21.89 -17.79
C ILE A 365 -14.83 20.47 -17.27
N THR A 366 -13.67 19.85 -17.45
CA THR A 366 -13.37 18.49 -16.97
C THR A 366 -13.46 18.41 -15.45
N GLY A 367 -12.82 19.35 -14.74
CA GLY A 367 -12.83 19.39 -13.27
C GLY A 367 -14.23 19.62 -12.68
N LEU A 368 -15.00 20.55 -13.23
CA LEU A 368 -16.37 20.80 -12.77
C LEU A 368 -17.32 19.64 -13.13
N SER A 369 -17.14 19.00 -14.27
CA SER A 369 -17.92 17.82 -14.68
C SER A 369 -17.69 16.64 -13.74
N ASP A 370 -16.44 16.40 -13.34
CA ASP A 370 -16.07 15.37 -12.38
C ASP A 370 -16.66 15.67 -10.98
N ILE A 371 -16.57 16.92 -10.51
CA ILE A 371 -17.23 17.37 -9.27
C ILE A 371 -18.75 17.16 -9.34
N LYS A 372 -19.38 17.51 -10.47
CA LYS A 372 -20.82 17.32 -10.69
C LYS A 372 -21.22 15.86 -10.65
N ARG A 373 -20.48 14.99 -11.34
CA ARG A 373 -20.72 13.53 -11.32
C ARG A 373 -20.68 13.00 -9.89
N ARG A 374 -19.63 13.34 -9.12
CA ARG A 374 -19.51 12.93 -7.71
C ARG A 374 -20.63 13.47 -6.83
N LYS A 375 -20.99 14.74 -6.99
CA LYS A 375 -22.13 15.34 -6.29
C LYS A 375 -23.43 14.59 -6.58
N LEU A 376 -23.68 14.23 -7.84
CA LEU A 376 -24.87 13.45 -8.23
C LEU A 376 -24.86 12.04 -7.65
N LEU A 377 -23.70 11.37 -7.61
CA LEU A 377 -23.55 10.07 -6.95
C LEU A 377 -23.86 10.18 -5.45
N GLU A 378 -23.31 11.19 -4.77
CA GLU A 378 -23.54 11.44 -3.34
C GLU A 378 -25.02 11.78 -3.04
N GLU A 379 -25.66 12.59 -3.88
CA GLU A 379 -27.10 12.86 -3.80
C GLU A 379 -27.95 11.60 -4.04
N GLY A 380 -27.52 10.73 -4.97
CA GLY A 380 -28.14 9.44 -5.22
C GLY A 380 -28.06 8.52 -3.99
N MET A 381 -26.88 8.42 -3.38
CA MET A 381 -26.68 7.67 -2.13
C MET A 381 -27.53 8.23 -0.99
N ALA A 382 -27.60 9.55 -0.83
CA ALA A 382 -28.39 10.21 0.21
C ALA A 382 -29.91 9.98 0.07
N ARG A 383 -30.40 9.75 -1.17
CA ARG A 383 -31.81 9.43 -1.45
C ARG A 383 -32.11 7.93 -1.42
N GLY A 384 -31.07 7.10 -1.42
CA GLY A 384 -31.15 5.63 -1.41
C GLY A 384 -31.66 5.05 -0.10
N GLY A 385 -31.74 3.72 -0.05
CA GLY A 385 -32.24 2.97 1.09
C GLY A 385 -33.74 2.72 1.10
N ARG A 386 -34.16 1.73 1.91
CA ARG A 386 -35.57 1.36 2.08
C ARG A 386 -36.29 2.31 3.04
N ASN A 387 -37.59 2.48 2.85
CA ASN A 387 -38.46 3.20 3.79
C ASN A 387 -38.62 2.37 5.09
N SER A 388 -37.69 2.55 6.03
CA SER A 388 -37.71 1.94 7.36
C SER A 388 -36.94 2.83 8.36
N ASN A 389 -37.13 2.59 9.66
CA ASN A 389 -36.37 3.22 10.75
C ASN A 389 -35.32 2.30 11.36
N ASP A 390 -35.03 1.16 10.72
CA ASP A 390 -34.06 0.19 11.21
C ASP A 390 -32.66 0.81 11.31
N ARG A 391 -31.89 0.32 12.28
CA ARG A 391 -30.49 0.67 12.49
C ARG A 391 -29.59 -0.51 12.15
N PRO A 392 -28.30 -0.27 11.86
CA PRO A 392 -27.35 -1.37 11.73
C PRO A 392 -27.27 -2.11 13.06
N PHE A 393 -27.30 -3.44 13.02
CA PHE A 393 -27.19 -4.25 14.23
C PHE A 393 -25.75 -4.25 14.77
N LEU A 394 -24.75 -3.95 13.93
CA LEU A 394 -23.35 -3.87 14.31
C LEU A 394 -22.66 -2.68 13.63
N GLN A 395 -21.88 -1.92 14.39
CA GLN A 395 -20.97 -0.88 13.93
C GLN A 395 -19.58 -1.17 14.50
N LYS A 396 -18.54 -1.08 13.66
CA LYS A 396 -17.15 -1.29 14.04
C LYS A 396 -16.34 -0.07 13.60
N ARG A 397 -15.62 0.55 14.52
CA ARG A 397 -14.70 1.66 14.24
C ARG A 397 -13.27 1.18 14.44
N ILE A 398 -12.44 1.32 13.41
CA ILE A 398 -11.04 0.88 13.40
C ILE A 398 -10.16 2.13 13.29
N SER A 399 -9.33 2.41 14.29
CA SER A 399 -8.46 3.59 14.30
C SER A 399 -7.37 3.52 13.23
N GLN A 400 -6.80 4.66 12.87
CA GLN A 400 -5.59 4.74 12.05
C GLN A 400 -4.46 3.86 12.59
N LYS A 401 -4.26 3.83 13.91
CA LYS A 401 -3.23 3.00 14.54
C LYS A 401 -3.47 1.51 14.25
N THR A 402 -4.69 1.03 14.44
CA THR A 402 -5.05 -0.37 14.14
C THR A 402 -4.85 -0.68 12.66
N LEU A 403 -5.25 0.24 11.77
CA LEU A 403 -5.07 0.09 10.33
C LEU A 403 -3.58 0.02 9.95
N SER A 404 -2.74 0.92 10.47
CA SER A 404 -1.29 0.92 10.23
C SER A 404 -0.61 -0.36 10.74
N GLN A 405 -1.09 -0.93 11.85
CA GLN A 405 -0.65 -2.25 12.32
C GLN A 405 -1.06 -3.36 11.34
N ALA A 406 -2.27 -3.27 10.77
CA ALA A 406 -2.82 -4.26 9.85
C ALA A 406 -2.09 -4.30 8.51
N VAL A 407 -1.79 -3.13 7.96
CA VAL A 407 -1.08 -2.95 6.67
C VAL A 407 0.25 -3.70 6.65
N ARG A 408 0.89 -3.90 7.80
CA ARG A 408 2.16 -4.62 7.91
C ARG A 408 2.09 -6.05 7.40
N PHE A 409 0.96 -6.72 7.61
CA PHE A 409 0.71 -8.10 7.18
C PHE A 409 0.36 -8.19 5.69
N PHE A 410 -0.11 -7.10 5.07
CA PHE A 410 -0.31 -7.04 3.63
C PHE A 410 1.02 -6.92 2.84
N ARG A 411 2.13 -6.60 3.51
CA ARG A 411 3.47 -6.66 2.90
C ARG A 411 3.98 -8.08 2.71
N ASP A 412 3.38 -9.06 3.38
CA ASP A 412 3.71 -10.49 3.22
C ASP A 412 3.15 -11.05 1.89
N PHE A 413 2.46 -10.24 1.08
CA PHE A 413 1.96 -10.62 -0.24
C PHE A 413 3.11 -10.69 -1.25
N GLU A 414 3.49 -11.92 -1.62
CA GLU A 414 4.43 -12.23 -2.68
C GLU A 414 3.69 -12.35 -4.03
N PHE A 415 4.23 -11.71 -5.05
CA PHE A 415 3.80 -11.81 -6.44
C PHE A 415 5.01 -12.28 -7.26
N GLU A 416 4.87 -13.41 -7.95
CA GLU A 416 5.96 -14.06 -8.71
C GLU A 416 7.24 -14.32 -7.91
N GLY A 417 7.12 -14.57 -6.60
CA GLY A 417 8.23 -14.88 -5.70
C GLY A 417 8.93 -13.66 -5.08
N ASP A 418 8.45 -12.44 -5.37
CA ASP A 418 8.92 -11.20 -4.75
C ASP A 418 7.79 -10.46 -4.03
N ASN A 419 8.10 -9.73 -2.96
CA ASN A 419 7.11 -8.89 -2.28
C ASN A 419 6.69 -7.73 -3.19
N MET A 420 5.40 -7.66 -3.56
CA MET A 420 4.86 -6.59 -4.42
C MET A 420 5.00 -5.21 -3.77
N PHE A 421 4.78 -5.14 -2.46
CA PHE A 421 4.89 -3.91 -1.68
C PHE A 421 5.90 -4.08 -0.53
N PRO A 422 7.21 -3.95 -0.79
CA PRO A 422 8.22 -3.98 0.27
C PRO A 422 7.98 -2.90 1.33
N VAL A 423 7.38 -1.76 0.93
CA VAL A 423 6.94 -0.70 1.84
C VAL A 423 5.52 -0.30 1.46
N LEU A 424 4.59 -0.37 2.41
CA LEU A 424 3.21 0.09 2.24
C LEU A 424 2.73 0.77 3.52
N ASP A 425 2.19 1.97 3.38
CA ASP A 425 1.48 2.70 4.41
C ASP A 425 0.08 3.07 3.89
N VAL A 426 -0.92 2.96 4.75
CA VAL A 426 -2.30 3.36 4.43
C VAL A 426 -2.79 4.35 5.48
N TYR A 427 -3.18 5.53 5.04
CA TYR A 427 -3.69 6.61 5.87
C TYR A 427 -5.16 6.87 5.57
N LEU A 428 -5.98 6.98 6.61
CA LEU A 428 -7.35 7.43 6.53
C LEU A 428 -7.36 8.93 6.27
N ASN A 429 -8.07 9.35 5.23
CA ASN A 429 -8.25 10.75 4.90
C ASN A 429 -9.74 11.12 4.96
N PRO A 430 -10.26 11.60 6.12
CA PRO A 430 -11.66 11.97 6.24
C PRO A 430 -12.08 13.16 5.35
N ALA A 431 -11.13 14.04 5.01
CA ALA A 431 -11.37 15.14 4.06
C ALA A 431 -11.62 14.59 2.63
N LEU A 432 -10.99 13.45 2.28
CA LEU A 432 -11.20 12.69 1.05
C LEU A 432 -11.78 11.30 1.38
N PRO A 433 -13.10 11.18 1.61
CA PRO A 433 -13.75 10.14 2.41
C PRO A 433 -13.30 8.73 1.97
N GLY A 434 -12.19 8.26 2.54
CA GLY A 434 -11.40 7.19 1.95
C GLY A 434 -9.99 7.14 2.51
N LEU A 435 -9.05 6.63 1.71
CA LEU A 435 -7.71 6.29 2.15
C LEU A 435 -6.64 6.73 1.15
N VAL A 436 -5.46 7.03 1.66
CA VAL A 436 -4.25 7.32 0.88
C VAL A 436 -3.28 6.17 1.11
N MET A 437 -2.88 5.49 0.04
CA MET A 437 -1.85 4.46 0.08
C MET A 437 -0.54 5.07 -0.40
N LYS A 438 0.56 4.87 0.33
CA LYS A 438 1.87 5.39 -0.02
C LYS A 438 2.91 4.30 0.22
N GLY A 439 3.91 4.19 -0.64
CA GLY A 439 4.86 3.10 -0.48
C GLY A 439 5.92 3.01 -1.56
N ILE A 440 6.56 1.84 -1.61
CA ILE A 440 7.43 1.39 -2.69
C ILE A 440 6.77 0.14 -3.26
N MET A 441 6.53 0.16 -4.57
CA MET A 441 5.94 -0.95 -5.32
C MET A 441 7.03 -1.59 -6.18
N ASN A 442 7.25 -2.88 -5.99
CA ASN A 442 8.09 -3.66 -6.90
C ASN A 442 7.22 -4.03 -8.11
N LEU A 443 7.70 -3.71 -9.31
CA LEU A 443 7.06 -4.03 -10.57
C LEU A 443 8.10 -4.73 -11.43
N ASP A 444 7.88 -6.00 -11.76
CA ASP A 444 8.64 -6.62 -12.85
C ASP A 444 8.15 -6.01 -14.17
N MET A 445 9.06 -5.34 -14.87
CA MET A 445 8.77 -4.77 -16.16
C MET A 445 8.47 -5.83 -17.22
N ASN A 446 8.91 -7.08 -17.03
CA ASN A 446 8.56 -8.18 -17.93
C ASN A 446 7.05 -8.40 -17.98
N TRP A 447 6.36 -8.36 -16.83
CA TRP A 447 4.92 -8.53 -16.76
C TRP A 447 4.15 -7.35 -17.37
N VAL A 448 4.60 -6.12 -17.10
CA VAL A 448 4.03 -4.91 -17.73
C VAL A 448 4.18 -4.95 -19.25
N LEU A 449 5.30 -5.49 -19.75
CA LEU A 449 5.54 -5.66 -21.18
C LEU A 449 4.74 -6.83 -21.75
N ALA A 450 4.57 -7.94 -21.00
CA ALA A 450 3.82 -9.12 -21.42
C ALA A 450 2.32 -8.87 -21.54
N MET A 451 1.73 -8.10 -20.62
CA MET A 451 0.31 -7.69 -20.70
C MET A 451 -0.04 -6.90 -21.96
N GLY A 452 0.93 -6.21 -22.57
CA GLY A 452 0.72 -5.47 -23.81
C GLY A 452 1.04 -6.28 -25.08
N LEU A 453 1.29 -7.58 -24.94
CA LEU A 453 1.81 -8.46 -26.00
C LEU A 453 1.08 -9.81 -26.04
N GLU A 454 -0.20 -9.88 -25.64
CA GLU A 454 -0.91 -11.16 -25.58
C GLU A 454 -0.97 -11.82 -26.97
N GLY A 455 -0.14 -12.86 -27.17
CA GLY A 455 -0.08 -13.65 -28.41
C GLY A 455 1.31 -13.96 -28.95
N ALA A 456 2.37 -13.29 -28.46
CA ALA A 456 3.75 -13.60 -28.84
C ALA A 456 4.54 -14.16 -27.64
N PRO A 457 5.11 -15.39 -27.72
CA PRO A 457 5.94 -15.94 -26.66
C PRO A 457 7.29 -15.23 -26.68
N VAL A 458 7.38 -14.08 -26.01
CA VAL A 458 8.66 -13.43 -25.72
C VAL A 458 9.20 -14.06 -24.45
N ASP A 459 10.20 -14.92 -24.60
CA ASP A 459 11.02 -15.40 -23.48
C ASP A 459 11.92 -14.25 -23.03
N PHE A 460 11.49 -13.54 -21.98
CA PHE A 460 12.26 -12.46 -21.35
C PHE A 460 13.46 -12.97 -20.54
N GLY A 461 13.61 -14.29 -20.39
CA GLY A 461 14.58 -14.96 -19.53
C GLY A 461 14.18 -14.92 -18.04
N ASP A 462 14.75 -15.82 -17.24
CA ASP A 462 14.46 -15.96 -15.79
C ASP A 462 14.92 -14.75 -14.92
N MET A 463 15.43 -13.67 -15.52
CA MET A 463 15.85 -12.48 -14.77
C MET A 463 14.77 -11.39 -14.84
N PRO A 464 14.11 -11.06 -13.71
CA PRO A 464 13.17 -9.96 -13.65
C PRO A 464 13.85 -8.64 -14.02
N ILE A 465 13.18 -7.83 -14.84
CA ILE A 465 13.69 -6.51 -15.25
C ILE A 465 13.20 -5.48 -14.25
N HIS A 466 14.07 -5.12 -13.31
CA HIS A 466 13.80 -4.07 -12.33
C HIS A 466 14.33 -2.70 -12.77
N PHE A 467 13.87 -1.66 -12.05
CA PHE A 467 14.50 -0.35 -12.08
C PHE A 467 15.94 -0.47 -11.55
N ALA A 468 16.83 0.39 -12.03
CA ALA A 468 18.22 0.36 -11.61
C ALA A 468 18.33 0.53 -10.08
N ASP A 469 18.89 -0.49 -9.40
CA ASP A 469 19.02 -0.57 -7.93
C ASP A 469 19.71 0.66 -7.31
N ASP A 470 20.53 1.37 -8.10
CA ASP A 470 21.25 2.58 -7.72
C ASP A 470 20.41 3.85 -7.69
N LEU A 471 19.20 3.87 -8.27
CA LEU A 471 18.32 5.03 -8.27
C LEU A 471 17.06 4.87 -7.43
N TYR A 472 16.48 3.69 -7.36
CA TYR A 472 15.22 3.49 -6.65
C TYR A 472 15.23 2.29 -5.69
N GLY A 473 16.33 1.52 -5.63
CA GLY A 473 16.39 0.29 -4.86
C GLY A 473 15.38 -0.74 -5.38
N ALA A 474 14.69 -1.44 -4.47
CA ALA A 474 13.79 -2.56 -4.76
C ALA A 474 12.42 -2.21 -5.38
N GLY A 475 12.17 -0.98 -5.87
CA GLY A 475 10.91 -0.63 -6.53
C GLY A 475 10.62 0.87 -6.70
N ILE A 476 9.46 1.21 -7.30
CA ILE A 476 9.04 2.59 -7.58
C ILE A 476 8.29 3.18 -6.37
N PRO A 477 8.65 4.37 -5.87
CA PRO A 477 7.84 5.07 -4.90
C PRO A 477 6.49 5.49 -5.49
N PHE A 478 5.39 5.22 -4.80
CA PHE A 478 4.05 5.59 -5.25
C PHE A 478 3.21 6.20 -4.12
N GLU A 479 2.19 6.94 -4.52
CA GLU A 479 1.13 7.45 -3.64
C GLU A 479 -0.19 7.47 -4.40
N THR A 480 -1.24 6.84 -3.85
CA THR A 480 -2.56 6.75 -4.46
C THR A 480 -3.62 7.22 -3.48
N ALA A 481 -4.44 8.20 -3.89
CA ALA A 481 -5.58 8.67 -3.11
C ALA A 481 -6.86 8.00 -3.61
N ILE A 482 -7.50 7.22 -2.74
CA ILE A 482 -8.70 6.42 -3.02
C ILE A 482 -9.86 6.98 -2.21
N ARG A 483 -10.96 7.33 -2.89
CA ARG A 483 -12.24 7.61 -2.26
C ARG A 483 -13.07 6.33 -2.19
N ILE A 484 -13.83 6.22 -1.13
CA ILE A 484 -14.69 5.08 -0.87
C ILE A 484 -16.14 5.56 -0.89
N SER A 485 -16.99 4.80 -1.56
CA SER A 485 -18.44 5.05 -1.61
C SER A 485 -19.20 3.75 -1.39
N VAL A 486 -20.25 3.78 -0.59
CA VAL A 486 -21.12 2.61 -0.37
C VAL A 486 -22.47 2.85 -1.01
N GLU A 487 -22.81 2.00 -1.96
CA GLU A 487 -24.10 1.96 -2.64
C GLU A 487 -25.06 0.96 -1.95
N ASP A 488 -26.33 1.01 -2.36
CA ASP A 488 -27.32 0.04 -1.88
C ASP A 488 -26.99 -1.37 -2.37
N GLY A 489 -27.37 -2.40 -1.60
CA GLY A 489 -27.11 -3.80 -1.96
C GLY A 489 -25.70 -4.30 -1.66
N GLY A 490 -24.93 -3.57 -0.84
CA GLY A 490 -23.61 -4.00 -0.38
C GLY A 490 -22.47 -3.75 -1.37
N TRP A 491 -22.66 -2.83 -2.33
CA TRP A 491 -21.60 -2.45 -3.26
C TRP A 491 -20.70 -1.37 -2.68
N LEU A 492 -19.39 -1.62 -2.70
CA LEU A 492 -18.34 -0.67 -2.38
C LEU A 492 -17.73 -0.14 -3.68
N GLY A 493 -17.93 1.13 -3.98
CA GLY A 493 -17.27 1.82 -5.09
C GLY A 493 -15.97 2.48 -4.63
N LEU A 494 -14.86 2.13 -5.27
CA LEU A 494 -13.58 2.81 -5.13
C LEU A 494 -13.35 3.76 -6.30
N ASP A 495 -13.04 5.01 -6.01
CA ASP A 495 -12.63 6.01 -6.99
C ASP A 495 -11.20 6.48 -6.71
N VAL A 496 -10.34 6.41 -7.71
CA VAL A 496 -8.96 6.90 -7.62
C VAL A 496 -8.97 8.38 -7.95
N LYS A 497 -8.72 9.23 -6.95
CA LYS A 497 -8.63 10.69 -7.13
C LYS A 497 -7.35 11.07 -7.85
N SER A 498 -6.24 10.45 -7.45
CA SER A 498 -4.93 10.69 -8.03
C SER A 498 -3.99 9.53 -7.74
N VAL A 499 -3.10 9.26 -8.69
CA VAL A 499 -1.93 8.40 -8.52
C VAL A 499 -0.71 9.27 -8.73
N SER A 500 0.31 9.13 -7.89
CA SER A 500 1.61 9.69 -8.18
C SER A 500 2.69 8.62 -8.11
N LEU A 501 3.63 8.73 -9.03
CA LEU A 501 4.79 7.86 -9.14
C LEU A 501 6.05 8.72 -8.97
N PHE A 502 7.11 8.13 -8.42
CA PHE A 502 8.39 8.78 -8.15
C PHE A 502 8.29 9.93 -7.13
N LYS A 503 9.43 10.59 -6.86
CA LYS A 503 9.56 11.65 -5.83
C LYS A 503 10.43 12.81 -6.30
N GLY A 504 10.33 13.94 -5.60
CA GLY A 504 11.11 15.14 -5.87
C GLY A 504 10.81 15.73 -7.25
N SER A 505 11.85 16.15 -7.97
CA SER A 505 11.73 16.72 -9.32
C SER A 505 11.28 15.72 -10.38
N GLN A 506 11.26 14.42 -10.07
CA GLN A 506 10.82 13.36 -10.98
C GLN A 506 9.38 12.88 -10.69
N LYS A 507 8.69 13.47 -9.69
CA LYS A 507 7.33 13.09 -9.30
C LYS A 507 6.36 13.35 -10.45
N MET A 508 5.64 12.30 -10.85
CA MET A 508 4.54 12.37 -11.81
C MET A 508 3.23 12.26 -11.06
N VAL A 509 2.27 13.13 -11.37
CA VAL A 509 0.94 13.12 -10.75
C VAL A 509 -0.10 12.96 -11.85
N PHE A 510 -0.83 11.85 -11.78
CA PHE A 510 -1.97 11.53 -12.59
C PHE A 510 -3.23 11.89 -11.79
N SER A 511 -4.10 12.71 -12.36
CA SER A 511 -5.38 13.10 -11.74
C SER A 511 -6.48 13.21 -12.79
N ASN A 512 -7.74 13.19 -12.33
CA ASN A 512 -8.91 13.36 -13.20
C ASN A 512 -9.01 14.76 -13.84
N TYR A 513 -8.14 15.71 -13.47
CA TYR A 513 -8.18 17.08 -13.99
C TYR A 513 -7.41 17.25 -15.30
N GLN A 514 -6.56 16.29 -15.69
CA GLN A 514 -5.73 16.37 -16.90
C GLN A 514 -6.44 15.65 -18.06
N ASP A 515 -6.39 16.23 -19.26
CA ASP A 515 -7.21 15.85 -20.43
C ASP A 515 -7.25 14.34 -20.70
N HIS A 516 -6.10 13.64 -20.60
CA HIS A 516 -6.06 12.16 -20.65
C HIS A 516 -5.43 11.51 -19.40
N GLY A 517 -5.26 12.27 -18.30
CA GLY A 517 -4.93 11.70 -16.99
C GLY A 517 -6.04 10.76 -16.48
N GLN A 518 -7.28 11.03 -16.87
CA GLN A 518 -8.43 10.15 -16.65
C GLN A 518 -8.30 8.81 -17.40
N PHE A 519 -7.72 8.79 -18.61
CA PHE A 519 -7.43 7.55 -19.33
C PHE A 519 -6.44 6.69 -18.55
N ILE A 520 -5.32 7.25 -18.10
CA ILE A 520 -4.31 6.52 -17.30
C ILE A 520 -4.94 6.02 -15.99
N ILE A 521 -5.74 6.83 -15.31
CA ILE A 521 -6.42 6.42 -14.08
C ILE A 521 -7.42 5.29 -14.35
N ASN A 522 -8.23 5.38 -15.41
CA ASN A 522 -9.19 4.34 -15.77
C ASN A 522 -8.48 3.05 -16.20
N PHE A 523 -7.42 3.16 -17.00
CA PHE A 523 -6.57 2.03 -17.39
C PHE A 523 -5.99 1.34 -16.15
N VAL A 524 -5.38 2.09 -15.23
CA VAL A 524 -4.86 1.55 -13.97
C VAL A 524 -5.97 0.89 -13.15
N LYS A 525 -7.15 1.51 -13.05
CA LYS A 525 -8.30 0.93 -12.35
C LYS A 525 -8.70 -0.42 -12.97
N MET A 526 -8.80 -0.51 -14.29
CA MET A 526 -9.21 -1.73 -15.00
C MET A 526 -8.12 -2.80 -15.01
N ALA A 527 -6.85 -2.41 -15.18
CA ALA A 527 -5.70 -3.30 -15.03
C ALA A 527 -5.62 -3.87 -13.62
N ILE A 528 -5.85 -3.07 -12.56
CA ILE A 528 -5.95 -3.58 -11.19
C ILE A 528 -7.11 -4.59 -11.08
N VAL A 529 -8.28 -4.28 -11.62
CA VAL A 529 -9.43 -5.22 -11.59
C VAL A 529 -9.10 -6.52 -12.32
N ASN A 530 -8.48 -6.43 -13.49
CA ASN A 530 -8.15 -7.61 -14.28
C ASN A 530 -7.00 -8.40 -13.66
N THR A 531 -5.96 -7.75 -13.15
CA THR A 531 -4.86 -8.40 -12.41
C THR A 531 -5.40 -9.11 -11.19
N LEU A 532 -6.26 -8.44 -10.41
CA LEU A 532 -6.94 -9.09 -9.31
C LEU A 532 -7.75 -10.28 -9.82
N ALA A 533 -8.53 -10.14 -10.89
CA ALA A 533 -9.30 -11.25 -11.47
C ALA A 533 -8.44 -12.42 -11.97
N THR A 534 -7.31 -12.18 -12.64
CA THR A 534 -6.42 -13.18 -13.25
C THR A 534 -5.49 -13.84 -12.24
N THR A 535 -4.96 -13.09 -11.27
CA THR A 535 -4.17 -13.65 -10.15
C THR A 535 -4.97 -14.58 -9.24
N LEU A 536 -6.31 -14.51 -9.29
CA LEU A 536 -7.19 -15.46 -8.61
C LEU A 536 -7.48 -16.71 -9.45
N ILE A 537 -7.19 -16.67 -10.75
CA ILE A 537 -7.35 -17.78 -11.69
C ILE A 537 -6.07 -18.64 -11.74
N GLU A 538 -4.90 -18.03 -11.56
CA GLU A 538 -3.62 -18.74 -11.44
C GLU A 538 -3.36 -19.18 -10.00
N GLN A 539 -3.92 -20.33 -9.60
CA GLN A 539 -3.53 -20.98 -8.35
C GLN A 539 -2.38 -21.98 -8.53
N PRO A 540 -1.44 -22.07 -7.57
CA PRO A 540 -0.83 -23.33 -7.24
C PRO A 540 -1.89 -24.20 -6.58
N VAL A 541 -2.30 -25.26 -7.28
CA VAL A 541 -3.18 -26.30 -6.75
C VAL A 541 -2.69 -26.69 -5.33
N PRO A 542 -3.53 -26.59 -4.28
CA PRO A 542 -3.15 -27.09 -2.97
C PRO A 542 -2.73 -28.56 -3.13
N PRO A 543 -1.66 -29.06 -2.49
CA PRO A 543 -1.12 -30.41 -2.72
C PRO A 543 -2.06 -31.59 -2.42
N THR A 544 -3.36 -31.37 -2.23
CA THR A 544 -4.35 -32.38 -1.90
C THR A 544 -5.71 -32.15 -2.60
N ALA A 545 -5.73 -31.53 -3.79
CA ALA A 545 -6.97 -31.42 -4.58
C ALA A 545 -7.38 -32.72 -5.29
N ASP A 546 -6.67 -33.83 -5.06
CA ASP A 546 -7.12 -35.19 -5.40
C ASP A 546 -7.64 -35.89 -4.13
N ALA A 547 -8.78 -35.43 -3.63
CA ALA A 547 -9.62 -36.21 -2.73
C ALA A 547 -11.09 -35.88 -3.03
N GLY A 548 -11.59 -36.45 -4.12
CA GLY A 548 -13.00 -36.75 -4.21
C GLY A 548 -13.31 -37.83 -3.17
N ASP A 549 -13.72 -37.42 -1.98
CA ASP A 549 -14.57 -38.21 -1.10
C ASP A 549 -15.18 -37.32 -0.02
N GLU A 550 -16.45 -37.59 0.27
CA GLU A 550 -17.25 -36.92 1.28
C GLU A 550 -16.61 -37.04 2.68
N GLY A 551 -16.31 -35.90 3.32
CA GLY A 551 -16.56 -35.75 4.76
C GLY A 551 -15.58 -36.35 5.77
N GLU A 552 -14.25 -36.30 5.56
CA GLU A 552 -13.33 -36.24 6.70
C GLU A 552 -12.66 -34.86 6.75
N THR A 553 -13.22 -33.97 7.57
CA THR A 553 -12.55 -32.73 7.98
C THR A 553 -11.26 -33.11 8.71
N THR A 554 -10.13 -33.10 8.02
CA THR A 554 -8.81 -33.14 8.65
C THR A 554 -8.76 -32.01 9.67
N ASP A 555 -8.79 -32.34 10.97
CA ASP A 555 -8.88 -31.33 12.05
C ASP A 555 -7.66 -30.40 11.94
N THR A 556 -7.88 -29.18 11.42
CA THR A 556 -6.84 -28.18 11.17
C THR A 556 -6.00 -27.92 12.43
N TYR A 557 -6.58 -28.17 13.61
CA TYR A 557 -5.91 -28.08 14.90
C TYR A 557 -4.86 -29.19 15.13
N LEU A 558 -5.09 -30.41 14.63
CA LEU A 558 -4.12 -31.51 14.72
C LEU A 558 -2.88 -31.21 13.87
N VAL A 559 -3.08 -30.76 12.63
CA VAL A 559 -2.00 -30.33 11.73
C VAL A 559 -1.20 -29.18 12.35
N LEU A 560 -1.89 -28.20 12.95
CA LEU A 560 -1.24 -27.10 13.66
C LEU A 560 -0.39 -27.60 14.84
N ARG A 561 -0.90 -28.53 15.65
CA ARG A 561 -0.15 -29.13 16.78
C ARG A 561 1.07 -29.92 16.30
N GLU A 562 0.96 -30.67 15.20
CA GLU A 562 2.11 -31.37 14.61
C GLU A 562 3.20 -30.41 14.16
N ASN A 563 2.84 -29.29 13.53
CA ASN A 563 3.78 -28.25 13.14
C ASN A 563 4.46 -27.59 14.36
N ILE A 564 3.72 -27.31 15.44
CA ILE A 564 4.31 -26.84 16.70
C ILE A 564 5.33 -27.85 17.26
N ASN A 565 5.00 -29.15 17.21
CA ASN A 565 5.91 -30.20 17.68
C ASN A 565 7.16 -30.34 16.80
N ARG A 566 7.03 -30.12 15.49
CA ARG A 566 8.16 -30.07 14.55
C ARG A 566 9.10 -28.91 14.89
N GLN A 567 8.55 -27.73 15.14
CA GLN A 567 9.32 -26.56 15.58
C GLN A 567 10.04 -26.82 16.91
N ASN A 568 9.35 -27.42 17.89
CA ASN A 568 9.95 -27.82 19.17
C ASN A 568 11.13 -28.78 18.99
N SER A 569 10.99 -29.76 18.09
CA SER A 569 12.06 -30.73 17.79
C SER A 569 13.26 -30.05 17.13
N ALA A 570 13.02 -29.07 16.24
CA ALA A 570 14.07 -28.26 15.63
C ALA A 570 14.84 -27.44 16.67
N TYR A 571 14.15 -26.76 17.60
CA TYR A 571 14.82 -26.06 18.71
C TYR A 571 15.63 -27.01 19.59
N ALA A 572 15.09 -28.18 19.95
CA ALA A 572 15.81 -29.17 20.76
C ALA A 572 17.11 -29.65 20.07
N SER A 573 17.09 -29.81 18.74
CA SER A 573 18.28 -30.18 17.98
C SER A 573 19.37 -29.10 17.99
N LEU A 574 18.99 -27.80 17.91
CA LEU A 574 19.93 -26.69 17.96
C LEU A 574 20.70 -26.61 19.28
N PHE A 575 20.03 -26.86 20.41
CA PHE A 575 20.64 -26.83 21.74
C PHE A 575 21.46 -28.07 22.11
N SER A 576 21.48 -29.09 21.24
CA SER A 576 22.27 -30.31 21.43
C SER A 576 23.71 -30.20 20.88
N GLY A 577 23.99 -29.21 20.04
CA GLY A 577 25.33 -28.89 19.52
C GLY A 577 26.19 -28.10 20.52
N ARG A 578 27.53 -28.22 20.43
CA ARG A 578 28.49 -27.48 21.29
C ARG A 578 28.74 -26.03 20.86
N ASP A 579 28.18 -25.57 19.74
CA ASP A 579 28.46 -24.25 19.20
C ASP A 579 27.45 -23.21 19.74
N LEU A 580 27.89 -22.43 20.73
CA LEU A 580 27.08 -21.45 21.48
C LEU A 580 27.41 -20.01 21.08
N GLY A 581 27.91 -19.80 19.84
CA GLY A 581 28.31 -18.49 19.33
C GLY A 581 27.16 -17.64 18.76
N LEU A 582 27.51 -16.55 18.07
CA LEU A 582 26.54 -15.66 17.40
C LEU A 582 25.68 -16.41 16.37
N GLU A 583 26.21 -17.46 15.76
CA GLU A 583 25.52 -18.32 14.79
C GLU A 583 24.33 -19.07 15.41
N ALA A 584 24.36 -19.36 16.72
CA ALA A 584 23.22 -19.95 17.40
C ALA A 584 22.00 -19.01 17.42
N LEU A 585 22.21 -17.69 17.55
CA LEU A 585 21.12 -16.71 17.47
C LEU A 585 20.51 -16.65 16.07
N ILE A 586 21.34 -16.72 15.02
CA ILE A 586 20.91 -16.75 13.62
C ILE A 586 20.06 -18.00 13.35
N ASN A 587 20.51 -19.17 13.83
CA ASN A 587 19.80 -20.43 13.63
C ASN A 587 18.47 -20.51 14.40
N VAL A 588 18.38 -19.92 15.59
CA VAL A 588 17.12 -19.80 16.33
C VAL A 588 16.10 -18.96 15.57
N ALA A 589 16.49 -17.82 15.01
CA ALA A 589 15.61 -16.99 14.18
C ALA A 589 15.19 -17.70 12.89
N LYS A 590 16.11 -18.45 12.27
CA LYS A 590 15.81 -19.29 11.09
C LYS A 590 14.73 -20.34 11.39
N VAL A 591 14.85 -21.03 12.53
CA VAL A 591 13.86 -22.04 12.93
C VAL A 591 12.48 -21.42 13.17
N ASP A 592 12.38 -20.22 13.74
CA ASP A 592 11.08 -19.54 13.86
C ASP A 592 10.50 -19.20 12.49
N ILE A 593 11.26 -18.56 11.59
CA ILE A 593 10.78 -18.18 10.26
C ILE A 593 10.33 -19.40 9.44
N GLU A 594 11.12 -20.48 9.44
CA GLU A 594 10.85 -21.65 8.60
C GLU A 594 9.80 -22.60 9.19
N ASN A 595 9.64 -22.65 10.52
CA ASN A 595 8.81 -23.68 11.17
C ASN A 595 7.69 -23.13 12.06
N ASN A 596 7.56 -21.82 12.24
CA ASN A 596 6.43 -21.25 12.97
C ASN A 596 5.14 -21.43 12.15
N PRO A 597 4.15 -22.19 12.65
CA PRO A 597 2.95 -22.50 11.89
C PRO A 597 2.10 -21.27 11.60
N PHE A 598 2.19 -20.21 12.41
CA PHE A 598 1.36 -19.02 12.22
C PHE A 598 1.93 -18.05 11.18
N LEU A 599 3.22 -18.16 10.83
CA LEU A 599 3.81 -17.45 9.69
C LEU A 599 3.37 -18.12 8.38
N LYS A 600 3.53 -19.44 8.28
CA LYS A 600 3.13 -20.23 7.09
C LYS A 600 1.61 -20.29 6.86
N THR A 601 0.83 -20.42 7.92
CA THR A 601 -0.64 -20.43 7.83
C THR A 601 -1.18 -19.03 7.57
N GLY A 602 -0.49 -17.97 8.00
CA GLY A 602 -0.86 -16.59 7.68
C GLY A 602 -0.81 -16.30 6.18
N GLN A 603 0.29 -16.70 5.52
CA GLN A 603 0.45 -16.62 4.07
C GLN A 603 -0.66 -17.39 3.34
N ALA A 604 -0.83 -18.68 3.67
CA ALA A 604 -1.87 -19.52 3.07
C ALA A 604 -3.31 -19.04 3.35
N PHE A 605 -3.57 -18.41 4.51
CA PHE A 605 -4.88 -17.86 4.87
C PHE A 605 -5.20 -16.57 4.10
N VAL A 606 -4.19 -15.71 3.88
CA VAL A 606 -4.35 -14.52 3.04
C VAL A 606 -4.57 -14.96 1.60
N GLU A 607 -3.70 -15.81 1.05
CA GLU A 607 -3.82 -16.36 -0.31
C GLU A 607 -5.17 -17.06 -0.56
N GLY A 608 -5.60 -17.96 0.34
CA GLY A 608 -6.86 -18.71 0.19
C GLY A 608 -8.13 -17.87 0.41
N LYS A 609 -8.07 -16.78 1.19
CA LYS A 609 -9.23 -15.89 1.36
C LYS A 609 -9.33 -14.80 0.30
N MET A 610 -8.22 -14.38 -0.29
CA MET A 610 -8.23 -13.52 -1.47
C MET A 610 -9.01 -14.20 -2.61
N GLU A 611 -8.83 -15.52 -2.83
CA GLU A 611 -9.60 -16.28 -3.83
C GLU A 611 -11.13 -16.14 -3.66
N LEU A 612 -11.65 -16.43 -2.46
CA LEU A 612 -13.09 -16.38 -2.16
C LEU A 612 -13.68 -14.96 -2.20
N PHE A 613 -12.86 -13.93 -1.98
CA PHE A 613 -13.32 -12.54 -1.93
C PHE A 613 -13.39 -11.85 -3.29
N PHE A 614 -12.60 -12.27 -4.28
CA PHE A 614 -12.42 -11.44 -5.49
C PHE A 614 -12.87 -12.11 -6.80
N LYS A 615 -13.08 -13.44 -6.83
CA LYS A 615 -13.37 -14.21 -8.06
C LYS A 615 -14.69 -13.87 -8.76
N GLU A 616 -15.68 -13.31 -8.05
CA GLU A 616 -17.00 -12.93 -8.62
C GLU A 616 -17.49 -11.51 -8.22
N LEU A 617 -16.68 -10.73 -7.50
CA LEU A 617 -17.16 -9.55 -6.77
C LEU A 617 -16.64 -8.21 -7.28
N VAL A 618 -15.64 -8.20 -8.16
CA VAL A 618 -15.01 -6.97 -8.66
C VAL A 618 -15.45 -6.70 -10.09
N LYS A 619 -15.92 -5.48 -10.36
CA LYS A 619 -16.14 -5.00 -11.73
C LYS A 619 -15.81 -3.52 -11.84
N TYR A 620 -15.41 -3.08 -13.03
CA TYR A 620 -15.43 -1.66 -13.38
C TYR A 620 -16.83 -1.29 -13.89
N ASP A 621 -17.40 -0.19 -13.41
CA ASP A 621 -18.69 0.33 -13.88
C ASP A 621 -18.47 1.65 -14.62
N GLU A 622 -18.45 1.58 -15.96
CA GLU A 622 -18.19 2.71 -16.85
C GLU A 622 -19.10 3.92 -16.59
N ALA A 623 -20.39 3.67 -16.28
CA ALA A 623 -21.36 4.74 -16.05
C ALA A 623 -21.06 5.57 -14.80
N SER A 624 -20.51 4.93 -13.76
CA SER A 624 -20.11 5.62 -12.53
C SER A 624 -18.61 5.96 -12.48
N GLY A 625 -17.77 5.30 -13.28
CA GLY A 625 -16.30 5.42 -13.26
C GLY A 625 -15.65 4.77 -12.03
N LEU A 626 -16.38 3.89 -11.33
CA LEU A 626 -15.99 3.29 -10.06
C LEU A 626 -15.51 1.85 -10.27
N ILE A 627 -14.51 1.43 -9.48
CA ILE A 627 -14.27 0.01 -9.25
C ILE A 627 -15.27 -0.45 -8.19
N LYS A 628 -16.16 -1.37 -8.52
CA LYS A 628 -17.21 -1.86 -7.64
C LYS A 628 -16.84 -3.23 -7.09
N PHE A 629 -16.79 -3.33 -5.76
CA PHE A 629 -16.63 -4.55 -5.00
C PHE A 629 -17.95 -4.92 -4.34
N LYS A 630 -18.45 -6.12 -4.53
CA LYS A 630 -19.63 -6.60 -3.80
C LYS A 630 -19.21 -7.14 -2.43
N MET A 631 -19.43 -6.33 -1.40
CA MET A 631 -19.20 -6.69 0.00
C MET A 631 -20.45 -7.30 0.64
N ASP A 632 -21.05 -8.31 0.00
CA ASP A 632 -22.21 -9.00 0.56
C ASP A 632 -21.77 -10.28 1.28
N PRO A 633 -21.99 -10.41 2.61
CA PRO A 633 -21.72 -11.64 3.36
C PRO A 633 -22.37 -12.90 2.76
N LYS A 634 -23.42 -12.77 1.94
CA LYS A 634 -24.01 -13.87 1.15
C LYS A 634 -22.98 -14.62 0.31
N VAL A 635 -21.91 -13.96 -0.10
CA VAL A 635 -20.86 -14.55 -0.93
C VAL A 635 -20.07 -15.62 -0.16
N VAL A 636 -19.92 -15.47 1.15
CA VAL A 636 -19.23 -16.44 2.00
C VAL A 636 -20.18 -17.56 2.44
N SER A 637 -21.46 -17.25 2.64
CA SER A 637 -22.48 -18.25 2.96
C SER A 637 -23.88 -17.77 2.58
N GLU A 638 -24.60 -18.58 1.82
CA GLU A 638 -25.98 -18.29 1.42
C GLU A 638 -26.98 -18.37 2.60
N SER A 639 -26.63 -19.12 3.65
CA SER A 639 -27.49 -19.30 4.84
C SER A 639 -26.74 -19.23 6.17
N ILE A 640 -27.45 -18.89 7.24
CA ILE A 640 -26.96 -18.89 8.64
C ILE A 640 -27.85 -19.83 9.44
N LEU A 641 -27.31 -20.96 9.92
CA LEU A 641 -28.06 -21.98 10.67
C LEU A 641 -29.38 -22.39 9.97
N SER A 642 -29.39 -22.37 8.64
CA SER A 642 -30.52 -22.66 7.73
C SER A 642 -31.52 -21.54 7.45
N SER A 643 -31.28 -20.32 7.94
CA SER A 643 -31.99 -19.10 7.55
C SER A 643 -31.29 -18.41 6.37
N PRO A 644 -32.01 -17.81 5.39
CA PRO A 644 -31.38 -17.01 4.34
C PRO A 644 -30.48 -15.91 4.93
N ASN A 645 -29.23 -15.81 4.46
CA ASN A 645 -28.29 -14.83 4.99
C ASN A 645 -28.62 -13.42 4.49
N ASP A 646 -29.49 -12.66 5.14
CA ASP A 646 -29.84 -11.30 4.71
C ASP A 646 -28.93 -10.20 5.26
N VAL A 647 -27.75 -10.52 5.79
CA VAL A 647 -26.82 -9.51 6.30
C VAL A 647 -26.20 -8.73 5.14
N GLN A 648 -26.14 -7.40 5.25
CA GLN A 648 -25.49 -6.53 4.27
C GLN A 648 -24.62 -5.47 4.94
N VAL A 649 -23.55 -5.07 4.25
CA VAL A 649 -22.76 -3.89 4.61
C VAL A 649 -23.59 -2.64 4.32
N TRP A 650 -23.81 -1.83 5.35
CA TRP A 650 -24.58 -0.58 5.29
C TRP A 650 -23.71 0.66 5.16
N ASN A 651 -22.49 0.63 5.70
CA ASN A 651 -21.56 1.75 5.65
C ASN A 651 -20.10 1.30 5.69
N VAL A 652 -19.25 2.02 4.96
CA VAL A 652 -17.78 1.99 5.00
C VAL A 652 -17.34 3.44 4.74
N GLU A 653 -16.84 4.12 5.77
CA GLU A 653 -16.46 5.53 5.65
C GLU A 653 -15.25 5.85 6.54
N ALA A 654 -14.31 6.65 6.02
CA ALA A 654 -13.27 7.26 6.84
C ALA A 654 -13.83 8.52 7.53
N LEU A 655 -13.76 8.57 8.85
CA LEU A 655 -14.27 9.69 9.66
C LEU A 655 -13.22 10.19 10.65
N PHE A 656 -13.35 11.47 11.00
CA PHE A 656 -12.62 12.10 12.10
C PHE A 656 -13.53 12.26 13.31
N ASP A 657 -13.13 11.70 14.45
CA ASP A 657 -13.83 11.90 15.72
C ASP A 657 -13.10 12.94 16.56
N LYS A 658 -13.57 14.19 16.51
CA LYS A 658 -12.98 15.33 17.20
C LYS A 658 -12.87 15.14 18.73
N LYS A 659 -13.74 14.32 19.35
CA LYS A 659 -13.65 14.05 20.80
C LYS A 659 -12.47 13.13 21.11
N MET A 660 -12.20 12.17 20.24
CA MET A 660 -11.05 11.27 20.37
C MET A 660 -9.78 11.87 19.77
N ASP A 661 -9.90 12.93 18.96
CA ASP A 661 -8.79 13.48 18.17
C ASP A 661 -8.11 12.38 17.33
N GLU A 662 -8.93 11.52 16.72
CA GLU A 662 -8.46 10.32 16.01
C GLU A 662 -9.35 10.03 14.79
N THR A 663 -8.73 9.46 13.75
CA THR A 663 -9.42 9.04 12.54
C THR A 663 -9.78 7.56 12.60
N TYR A 664 -10.96 7.22 12.11
CA TYR A 664 -11.52 5.87 12.13
C TYR A 664 -12.06 5.45 10.77
N LEU A 665 -11.89 4.18 10.43
CA LEU A 665 -12.69 3.50 9.42
C LEU A 665 -13.94 2.94 10.11
N ASP A 666 -15.11 3.45 9.73
CA ASP A 666 -16.43 3.07 10.26
C ASP A 666 -17.10 2.07 9.34
N LEU A 667 -17.34 0.88 9.87
CA LEU A 667 -17.95 -0.25 9.17
C LEU A 667 -19.29 -0.55 9.85
N ALA A 668 -20.38 -0.58 9.09
CA ALA A 668 -21.71 -0.90 9.64
C ALA A 668 -22.32 -2.09 8.92
N LEU A 669 -22.90 -3.03 9.67
CA LEU A 669 -23.66 -4.17 9.16
C LEU A 669 -25.11 -4.05 9.60
N GLY A 670 -26.02 -4.32 8.69
CA GLY A 670 -27.44 -4.36 8.99
C GLY A 670 -28.16 -5.48 8.25
N ASN A 671 -29.45 -5.63 8.56
CA ASN A 671 -30.29 -6.67 8.00
C ASN A 671 -31.03 -6.13 6.75
N LYS A 672 -30.79 -6.75 5.59
CA LYS A 672 -31.23 -6.34 4.25
C LYS A 672 -30.67 -4.98 3.86
N THR A 673 -31.25 -4.33 2.85
CA THR A 673 -30.83 -2.99 2.40
C THR A 673 -30.96 -1.95 3.51
N ARG A 674 -29.99 -1.02 3.56
CA ARG A 674 -29.95 0.08 4.53
C ARG A 674 -31.22 0.93 4.54
N SER A 675 -31.56 1.44 5.72
CA SER A 675 -32.74 2.28 5.92
C SER A 675 -32.48 3.73 5.53
N LYS A 676 -33.50 4.43 5.00
CA LYS A 676 -33.40 5.88 4.71
C LYS A 676 -33.06 6.70 5.95
N THR A 677 -33.61 6.34 7.10
CA THR A 677 -33.36 7.02 8.36
C THR A 677 -31.88 6.91 8.76
N TYR A 678 -31.27 5.73 8.59
CA TYR A 678 -29.84 5.55 8.85
C TYR A 678 -28.96 6.29 7.84
N VAL A 679 -29.32 6.27 6.55
CA VAL A 679 -28.61 7.07 5.53
C VAL A 679 -28.61 8.54 5.93
N GLN A 680 -29.77 9.11 6.29
CA GLN A 680 -29.85 10.49 6.74
C GLN A 680 -29.06 10.76 8.03
N GLU A 681 -29.01 9.80 8.96
CA GLU A 681 -28.19 9.90 10.17
C GLU A 681 -26.69 10.02 9.83
N VAL A 682 -26.19 9.16 8.93
CA VAL A 682 -24.78 9.20 8.47
C VAL A 682 -24.46 10.52 7.77
N PHE A 683 -25.37 11.06 6.95
CA PHE A 683 -25.15 12.32 6.25
C PHE A 683 -25.26 13.57 7.15
N ASN A 684 -25.96 13.49 8.29
CA ASN A 684 -26.17 14.64 9.18
C ASN A 684 -25.37 14.60 10.48
N ARG A 685 -24.63 13.52 10.76
CA ARG A 685 -23.84 13.37 11.99
C ARG A 685 -22.73 14.42 12.10
N GLN A 686 -22.41 14.81 13.33
CA GLN A 686 -21.37 15.82 13.60
C GLN A 686 -20.00 15.36 13.11
N GLU A 687 -19.68 14.07 13.24
CA GLU A 687 -18.40 13.51 12.79
C GLU A 687 -18.18 13.69 11.29
N ARG A 688 -19.24 13.67 10.46
CA ARG A 688 -19.12 13.93 9.02
C ARG A 688 -18.73 15.38 8.76
N ARG A 689 -19.37 16.33 9.45
CA ARG A 689 -19.03 17.76 9.35
C ARG A 689 -17.61 18.06 9.84
N ASP A 690 -17.20 17.38 10.91
CA ASP A 690 -15.82 17.49 11.42
C ASP A 690 -14.81 16.89 10.40
N SER A 691 -15.18 15.79 9.73
CA SER A 691 -14.38 15.14 8.68
C SER A 691 -14.21 16.00 7.43
N GLU A 692 -15.26 16.72 7.02
CA GLU A 692 -15.22 17.65 5.88
C GLU A 692 -14.25 18.82 6.11
N ASN A 693 -13.98 19.19 7.37
CA ASN A 693 -13.06 20.26 7.76
C ASN A 693 -11.75 19.72 8.36
N PHE A 694 -11.44 18.45 8.14
CA PHE A 694 -10.26 17.81 8.72
C PHE A 694 -8.96 18.35 8.10
N VAL A 695 -8.03 18.77 8.96
CA VAL A 695 -6.70 19.30 8.56
C VAL A 695 -5.54 18.59 9.27
N GLY A 696 -5.83 17.55 10.05
CA GLY A 696 -4.88 16.87 10.93
C GLY A 696 -5.41 16.71 12.37
N THR A 697 -4.78 15.83 13.14
CA THR A 697 -5.01 15.65 14.58
C THR A 697 -4.20 16.67 15.39
N ARG A 698 -4.58 16.92 16.65
CA ARG A 698 -3.93 17.89 17.55
C ARG A 698 -2.88 17.25 18.46
N ASP A 699 -2.43 16.05 18.13
CA ASP A 699 -1.47 15.22 18.88
C ASP A 699 -1.89 14.87 20.32
N GLU A 700 -3.16 15.07 20.69
CA GLU A 700 -3.61 14.78 22.05
C GLU A 700 -4.05 13.31 22.24
N GLY A 701 -4.20 12.55 21.15
CA GLY A 701 -4.39 11.09 21.10
C GLY A 701 -5.69 10.52 21.68
N GLY A 702 -6.33 9.61 20.93
CA GLY A 702 -7.44 8.80 21.42
C GLY A 702 -6.95 7.54 22.17
N ILE A 703 -7.80 7.02 23.05
CA ILE A 703 -7.53 5.79 23.82
C ILE A 703 -8.20 4.54 23.24
N VAL A 704 -9.11 4.72 22.26
CA VAL A 704 -9.89 3.65 21.63
C VAL A 704 -9.31 3.36 20.26
N ASP A 705 -8.66 2.20 20.13
CA ASP A 705 -8.13 1.74 18.84
C ASP A 705 -9.21 1.00 18.03
N LEU A 706 -10.08 0.25 18.71
CA LEU A 706 -11.17 -0.50 18.10
C LEU A 706 -12.45 -0.35 18.93
N GLY A 707 -13.52 0.15 18.32
CA GLY A 707 -14.84 0.24 18.94
C GLY A 707 -15.83 -0.72 18.26
N ILE A 708 -16.57 -1.51 19.03
CA ILE A 708 -17.66 -2.35 18.55
C ILE A 708 -18.95 -1.89 19.23
N LYS A 709 -19.92 -1.46 18.43
CA LYS A 709 -21.23 -0.99 18.90
C LYS A 709 -22.32 -1.86 18.30
N MET A 710 -23.23 -2.33 19.13
CA MET A 710 -24.33 -3.21 18.76
C MET A 710 -25.66 -2.53 19.11
N ASP A 711 -26.56 -2.43 18.13
CA ASP A 711 -27.95 -2.02 18.38
C ASP A 711 -28.74 -3.24 18.83
N LEU A 712 -29.12 -3.27 20.11
CA LEU A 712 -29.68 -4.48 20.73
C LEU A 712 -31.02 -4.87 20.12
N GLY A 713 -31.85 -3.89 19.74
CA GLY A 713 -33.14 -4.17 19.10
C GLY A 713 -32.98 -4.78 17.72
N SER A 714 -32.07 -4.23 16.91
CA SER A 714 -31.80 -4.74 15.56
C SER A 714 -31.12 -6.12 15.61
N PHE A 715 -30.24 -6.35 16.58
CA PHE A 715 -29.60 -7.64 16.82
C PHE A 715 -30.60 -8.71 17.30
N GLU A 716 -31.50 -8.36 18.23
CA GLU A 716 -32.58 -9.24 18.68
C GLU A 716 -33.46 -9.70 17.52
N ASN A 717 -33.86 -8.76 16.64
CA ASN A 717 -34.67 -9.07 15.47
C ASN A 717 -33.97 -10.06 14.51
N LEU A 718 -32.66 -9.88 14.29
CA LEU A 718 -31.86 -10.78 13.46
C LEU A 718 -31.78 -12.18 14.07
N ILE A 719 -31.39 -12.29 15.34
CA ILE A 719 -31.25 -13.59 16.03
C ILE A 719 -32.58 -14.32 16.08
N ASN A 720 -33.68 -13.65 16.40
CA ASN A 720 -34.99 -14.30 16.50
C ASN A 720 -35.50 -14.78 15.14
N THR A 721 -35.11 -14.13 14.04
CA THR A 721 -35.38 -14.65 12.69
C THR A 721 -34.64 -15.97 12.47
N ILE A 722 -33.33 -15.99 12.77
CA ILE A 722 -32.48 -17.19 12.62
C ILE A 722 -32.98 -18.33 13.52
N LEU A 723 -33.27 -18.05 14.79
CA LEU A 723 -33.77 -19.04 15.75
C LEU A 723 -35.14 -19.57 15.37
N SER A 724 -36.04 -18.74 14.86
CA SER A 724 -37.36 -19.17 14.40
C SER A 724 -37.26 -20.13 13.21
N ASP A 725 -36.39 -19.83 12.25
CA ASP A 725 -36.15 -20.68 11.08
C ASP A 725 -35.50 -22.01 11.48
N ALA A 726 -34.45 -21.94 12.32
CA ALA A 726 -33.77 -23.11 12.86
C ALA A 726 -34.73 -23.98 13.70
N TYR A 727 -35.56 -23.38 14.55
CA TYR A 727 -36.59 -24.06 15.34
C TYR A 727 -37.59 -24.77 14.44
N THR A 728 -38.03 -24.15 13.35
CA THR A 728 -38.98 -24.75 12.40
C THR A 728 -38.39 -25.99 11.72
N GLN A 729 -37.11 -25.95 11.36
CA GLN A 729 -36.43 -27.11 10.77
C GLN A 729 -36.12 -28.20 11.79
N GLN A 730 -35.57 -27.84 12.95
CA GLN A 730 -35.33 -28.77 14.05
C GLN A 730 -36.61 -29.46 14.50
N SER A 731 -37.71 -28.70 14.61
CA SER A 731 -39.02 -29.25 14.95
C SER A 731 -39.45 -30.35 13.97
N LYS A 732 -39.27 -30.17 12.65
CA LYS A 732 -39.57 -31.24 11.67
C LYS A 732 -38.75 -32.50 11.89
N LEU A 733 -37.45 -32.36 12.18
CA LEU A 733 -36.55 -33.49 12.47
C LEU A 733 -36.95 -34.19 13.78
N VAL A 734 -37.21 -33.40 14.82
CA VAL A 734 -37.64 -33.87 16.14
C VAL A 734 -38.99 -34.59 16.03
N GLU A 735 -39.98 -34.06 15.32
CA GLU A 735 -41.25 -34.75 15.08
C GLU A 735 -41.07 -36.08 14.32
N ALA A 736 -40.15 -36.13 13.35
CA ALA A 736 -39.84 -37.38 12.64
C ALA A 736 -39.18 -38.42 13.56
N GLU A 737 -38.30 -38.01 14.48
CA GLU A 737 -37.70 -38.90 15.48
C GLU A 737 -38.70 -39.33 16.55
N LEU A 738 -39.55 -38.41 17.00
CA LEU A 738 -40.67 -38.71 17.91
C LEU A 738 -41.70 -39.64 17.27
N GLY A 739 -41.75 -39.78 15.94
CA GLY A 739 -42.54 -40.79 15.24
C GLY A 739 -41.98 -42.22 15.34
N ARG A 740 -40.72 -42.39 15.73
CA ARG A 740 -40.06 -43.71 15.86
C ARG A 740 -40.29 -44.29 17.25
N ASP A 741 -40.45 -45.60 17.38
CA ASP A 741 -40.61 -46.31 18.66
C ASP A 741 -39.28 -46.48 19.41
N LYS A 742 -38.65 -45.35 19.77
CA LYS A 742 -37.43 -45.27 20.58
C LYS A 742 -37.54 -44.11 21.57
N GLU A 743 -36.77 -44.19 22.65
CA GLU A 743 -36.60 -43.06 23.56
C GLU A 743 -35.82 -41.96 22.86
N SER A 744 -36.24 -40.71 23.08
CA SER A 744 -35.57 -39.55 22.53
C SER A 744 -35.77 -38.32 23.40
N GLU A 745 -34.78 -37.44 23.40
CA GLU A 745 -34.76 -36.21 24.20
C GLU A 745 -34.18 -35.08 23.35
N HIS A 746 -34.91 -33.96 23.30
CA HIS A 746 -34.59 -32.82 22.44
C HIS A 746 -34.77 -31.50 23.20
N TYR A 747 -33.88 -30.56 22.93
CA TYR A 747 -33.95 -29.20 23.45
C TYR A 747 -33.98 -28.25 22.26
N MET A 748 -34.98 -27.38 22.21
CA MET A 748 -35.15 -26.41 21.12
C MET A 748 -35.31 -25.01 21.71
N ILE A 749 -34.41 -24.10 21.34
CA ILE A 749 -34.50 -22.68 21.72
C ILE A 749 -35.50 -22.01 20.77
N ARG A 750 -36.49 -21.32 21.33
CA ARG A 750 -37.57 -20.68 20.56
C ARG A 750 -37.26 -19.23 20.24
N ASP A 751 -36.93 -18.46 21.26
CA ASP A 751 -36.66 -17.02 21.15
C ASP A 751 -35.67 -16.55 22.23
N VAL A 752 -35.00 -15.44 21.93
CA VAL A 752 -34.11 -14.72 22.84
C VAL A 752 -34.44 -13.22 22.74
N HIS A 753 -34.74 -12.58 23.87
CA HIS A 753 -34.91 -11.14 23.97
C HIS A 753 -33.71 -10.52 24.69
N ILE A 754 -33.16 -9.44 24.14
CA ILE A 754 -31.99 -8.76 24.67
C ILE A 754 -32.23 -7.25 24.63
N LYS A 755 -32.20 -6.59 25.79
CA LYS A 755 -32.34 -5.13 25.87
C LYS A 755 -31.57 -4.53 27.04
N ALA A 756 -31.30 -3.23 26.98
CA ALA A 756 -30.78 -2.50 28.11
C ALA A 756 -31.88 -2.29 29.18
N ALA A 757 -31.71 -2.85 30.38
CA ALA A 757 -32.62 -2.67 31.49
C ALA A 757 -32.44 -1.27 32.13
N GLU A 758 -31.17 -0.92 32.37
CA GLU A 758 -30.66 0.34 32.91
C GLU A 758 -29.27 0.60 32.31
N ASN A 759 -28.71 1.79 32.53
CA ASN A 759 -27.33 2.04 32.12
C ASN A 759 -26.40 1.06 32.87
N GLY A 760 -25.60 0.30 32.12
CA GLY A 760 -24.74 -0.76 32.67
C GLY A 760 -25.41 -2.11 32.94
N LEU A 761 -26.73 -2.28 32.70
CA LEU A 761 -27.46 -3.53 32.94
C LEU A 761 -28.16 -4.04 31.67
N LEU A 762 -27.87 -5.28 31.30
CA LEU A 762 -28.54 -6.01 30.22
C LEU A 762 -29.62 -6.93 30.78
N GLU A 763 -30.81 -6.92 30.17
CA GLU A 763 -31.84 -7.93 30.37
C GLU A 763 -31.76 -8.94 29.24
N LEU A 764 -31.60 -10.21 29.60
CA LEU A 764 -31.64 -11.35 28.68
C LEU A 764 -32.80 -12.25 29.08
N ASN A 765 -33.70 -12.52 28.13
CA ASN A 765 -34.78 -13.49 28.28
C ASN A 765 -34.63 -14.55 27.20
N ALA A 766 -34.71 -15.83 27.55
CA ALA A 766 -34.65 -16.93 26.58
C ALA A 766 -35.73 -17.95 26.88
N THR A 767 -36.41 -18.43 25.85
CA THR A 767 -37.39 -19.52 25.98
C THR A 767 -36.87 -20.76 25.29
N MET A 768 -36.83 -21.87 26.02
CA MET A 768 -36.44 -23.19 25.52
C MET A 768 -37.59 -24.17 25.69
N THR A 769 -37.81 -25.02 24.70
CA THR A 769 -38.73 -26.16 24.78
C THR A 769 -37.91 -27.44 24.92
N HIS A 770 -38.13 -28.16 26.00
CA HIS A 770 -37.64 -29.51 26.21
C HIS A 770 -38.72 -30.51 25.80
N ILE A 771 -38.36 -31.46 24.95
CA ILE A 771 -39.25 -32.53 24.50
C ILE A 771 -38.60 -33.87 24.86
N SER A 772 -39.35 -34.74 25.52
CA SER A 772 -38.88 -36.08 25.89
C SER A 772 -39.93 -37.14 25.55
N LYS A 773 -39.47 -38.26 24.99
CA LYS A 773 -40.25 -39.46 24.70
C LYS A 773 -39.64 -40.62 25.45
N THR A 774 -40.41 -41.22 26.36
CA THR A 774 -39.94 -42.31 27.26
C THR A 774 -40.89 -43.50 27.20
N GLU A 775 -40.39 -44.73 27.30
CA GLU A 775 -41.28 -45.90 27.31
C GLU A 775 -42.00 -46.01 28.65
N ARG A 776 -43.33 -46.20 28.63
CA ARG A 776 -44.04 -46.54 29.89
C ARG A 776 -43.62 -47.94 30.35
N GLY A 777 -43.16 -48.04 31.60
CA GLY A 777 -42.80 -49.33 32.22
C GLY A 777 -43.91 -50.37 32.13
N ALA A 778 -43.54 -51.66 32.05
CA ALA A 778 -44.47 -52.76 31.79
C ALA A 778 -45.60 -52.93 32.83
N LEU A 779 -45.40 -52.43 34.04
CA LEU A 779 -46.35 -52.49 35.16
C LEU A 779 -47.25 -51.25 35.27
N ASN A 780 -47.13 -50.27 34.37
CA ASN A 780 -47.94 -49.05 34.39
C ASN A 780 -49.30 -49.29 33.71
N PRO A 781 -50.45 -49.24 34.42
CA PRO A 781 -51.77 -49.52 33.85
C PRO A 781 -52.12 -48.58 32.69
N ALA A 782 -51.58 -47.36 32.69
CA ALA A 782 -51.78 -46.39 31.62
C ALA A 782 -51.12 -46.80 30.29
N ARG A 783 -50.25 -47.82 30.29
CA ARG A 783 -49.68 -48.43 29.08
C ARG A 783 -50.70 -49.30 28.32
N TRP A 784 -51.71 -49.86 29.02
CA TRP A 784 -52.72 -50.74 28.42
C TRP A 784 -53.95 -50.00 27.88
N PHE A 785 -54.16 -48.76 28.33
CA PHE A 785 -55.32 -47.93 27.96
C PHE A 785 -54.92 -46.57 27.36
N GLY A 786 -53.63 -46.33 27.10
CA GLY A 786 -53.11 -45.08 26.53
C GLY A 786 -51.82 -45.29 25.75
N GLU A 787 -51.20 -44.21 25.27
CA GLU A 787 -49.98 -44.29 24.45
C GLU A 787 -48.80 -44.96 25.21
N ARG A 788 -48.19 -45.97 24.57
CA ARG A 788 -46.99 -46.68 25.06
C ARG A 788 -45.78 -45.75 25.20
N TRP A 789 -45.70 -44.76 24.32
CA TRP A 789 -44.60 -43.80 24.22
C TRP A 789 -45.08 -42.35 24.32
N PRO A 790 -45.47 -41.88 25.52
CA PRO A 790 -45.92 -40.51 25.69
C PRO A 790 -44.81 -39.50 25.38
N VAL A 791 -45.15 -38.46 24.62
CA VAL A 791 -44.29 -37.31 24.39
C VAL A 791 -44.64 -36.23 25.41
N LYS A 792 -43.66 -35.80 26.21
CA LYS A 792 -43.80 -34.70 27.17
C LYS A 792 -43.09 -33.47 26.63
N ARG A 793 -43.80 -32.34 26.61
CA ARG A 793 -43.25 -31.04 26.25
C ARG A 793 -43.24 -30.12 27.47
N LYS A 794 -42.08 -29.55 27.77
CA LYS A 794 -41.87 -28.59 28.85
C LYS A 794 -41.24 -27.33 28.28
N THR A 795 -41.87 -26.18 28.49
CA THR A 795 -41.29 -24.89 28.13
C THR A 795 -40.62 -24.29 29.35
N ILE A 796 -39.39 -23.85 29.20
CA ILE A 796 -38.54 -23.24 30.22
C ILE A 796 -38.19 -21.84 29.74
N GLY A 797 -38.70 -20.82 30.42
CA GLY A 797 -38.32 -19.43 30.20
C GLY A 797 -37.35 -18.96 31.29
N VAL A 798 -36.21 -18.41 30.87
CA VAL A 798 -35.21 -17.81 31.75
C VAL A 798 -35.18 -16.32 31.49
N LYS A 799 -35.33 -15.50 32.54
CA LYS A 799 -35.20 -14.04 32.49
C LYS A 799 -34.13 -13.60 33.48
N THR A 800 -33.08 -12.95 33.01
CA THR A 800 -31.94 -12.54 33.84
C THR A 800 -31.54 -11.10 33.59
N GLN A 801 -31.18 -10.37 34.65
CA GLN A 801 -30.47 -9.10 34.53
C GLN A 801 -29.00 -9.27 34.90
N ILE A 802 -28.14 -8.83 33.99
CA ILE A 802 -26.70 -9.04 34.04
C ILE A 802 -26.03 -7.67 33.98
N GLY A 803 -25.22 -7.37 34.99
CA GLY A 803 -24.28 -6.26 34.94
C GLY A 803 -22.94 -6.75 34.39
N ILE A 804 -22.41 -6.03 33.41
CA ILE A 804 -21.11 -6.35 32.82
C ILE A 804 -20.22 -5.12 32.95
N SER A 805 -19.01 -5.32 33.45
CA SER A 805 -18.01 -4.27 33.59
C SER A 805 -16.61 -4.83 33.38
N VAL A 806 -15.68 -4.00 32.91
CA VAL A 806 -14.26 -4.38 32.83
C VAL A 806 -13.55 -4.02 34.13
N ASP A 807 -12.92 -5.01 34.78
CA ASP A 807 -12.11 -4.86 35.99
C ASP A 807 -10.68 -5.40 35.77
N ARG A 808 -9.75 -5.09 36.68
CA ARG A 808 -8.37 -5.60 36.64
C ARG A 808 -8.22 -6.97 37.33
N LEU A 809 -7.46 -7.87 36.72
CA LEU A 809 -7.11 -9.22 37.22
C LEU A 809 -6.51 -9.18 38.63
N ALA A 810 -5.63 -8.21 38.91
CA ALA A 810 -4.96 -8.04 40.20
C ALA A 810 -5.94 -7.94 41.39
N LYS A 811 -7.16 -7.44 41.16
CA LYS A 811 -8.23 -7.35 42.18
C LYS A 811 -8.71 -8.73 42.64
N TYR A 812 -8.72 -9.73 41.74
CA TYR A 812 -9.31 -11.05 41.98
C TYR A 812 -8.27 -12.16 42.16
N GLN A 813 -7.03 -11.95 41.71
CA GLN A 813 -6.00 -12.99 41.61
C GLN A 813 -5.74 -13.74 42.93
N LYS A 814 -5.81 -13.07 44.09
CA LYS A 814 -5.62 -13.71 45.41
C LYS A 814 -6.78 -14.62 45.84
N GLY A 815 -7.99 -14.41 45.31
CA GLY A 815 -9.19 -15.20 45.63
C GLY A 815 -9.50 -16.30 44.61
N LEU A 816 -8.81 -16.30 43.48
CA LEU A 816 -8.95 -17.33 42.45
C LEU A 816 -8.13 -18.57 42.82
N LYS A 817 -8.77 -19.74 42.77
CA LYS A 817 -8.06 -21.02 42.81
C LYS A 817 -7.67 -21.40 41.38
N LEU A 818 -6.37 -21.45 41.13
CA LEU A 818 -5.79 -21.62 39.80
C LEU A 818 -4.74 -22.74 39.84
N SER A 819 -4.50 -23.37 38.70
CA SER A 819 -3.35 -24.28 38.55
C SER A 819 -2.03 -23.52 38.70
N GLN A 820 -0.96 -24.20 39.11
CA GLN A 820 0.38 -23.62 39.22
C GLN A 820 0.93 -23.12 37.87
N ASN A 821 0.50 -23.73 36.76
CA ASN A 821 0.88 -23.34 35.40
C ASN A 821 -0.18 -22.46 34.71
N GLU A 822 -1.02 -21.73 35.47
CA GLU A 822 -2.03 -20.85 34.89
C GLU A 822 -1.40 -19.71 34.07
N VAL A 823 -2.01 -19.40 32.92
CA VAL A 823 -1.50 -18.40 31.97
C VAL A 823 -2.59 -17.35 31.70
N PHE A 824 -2.27 -16.08 31.96
CA PHE A 824 -3.14 -14.93 31.67
C PHE A 824 -2.45 -14.03 30.65
N PHE A 825 -3.09 -13.73 29.52
CA PHE A 825 -2.48 -12.91 28.46
C PHE A 825 -2.73 -11.42 28.61
N GLY A 826 -3.65 -11.01 29.50
CA GLY A 826 -3.94 -9.61 29.80
C GLY A 826 -4.33 -9.40 31.26
N ASP A 827 -4.44 -8.14 31.66
CA ASP A 827 -4.84 -7.76 33.02
C ASP A 827 -6.34 -7.47 33.11
N GLU A 828 -7.07 -7.60 32.01
CA GLU A 828 -8.47 -7.19 31.90
C GLU A 828 -9.40 -8.41 32.05
N LEU A 829 -10.40 -8.26 32.91
CA LEU A 829 -11.45 -9.25 33.12
C LEU A 829 -12.81 -8.59 32.90
N LEU A 830 -13.65 -9.22 32.07
CA LEU A 830 -15.07 -8.92 32.04
C LEU A 830 -15.71 -9.56 33.27
N LYS A 831 -16.11 -8.72 34.23
CA LYS A 831 -16.91 -9.13 35.36
C LYS A 831 -18.36 -9.21 34.93
N VAL A 832 -18.93 -10.40 35.04
CA VAL A 832 -20.34 -10.70 34.80
C VAL A 832 -21.01 -10.93 36.14
N ASP A 833 -21.86 -9.99 36.53
CA ASP A 833 -22.62 -10.03 37.77
C ASP A 833 -24.10 -10.28 37.49
N LEU A 834 -24.65 -11.35 38.06
CA LEU A 834 -26.07 -11.68 37.97
C LEU A 834 -26.82 -10.89 39.05
N TYR A 835 -27.65 -9.93 38.64
CA TYR A 835 -28.45 -9.09 39.54
C TYR A 835 -29.74 -9.81 39.94
N ASN A 836 -30.45 -10.35 38.97
CA ASN A 836 -31.60 -11.19 39.21
C ASN A 836 -31.73 -12.31 38.17
N ALA A 837 -32.41 -13.38 38.58
CA ALA A 837 -32.83 -14.45 37.69
C ALA A 837 -34.25 -14.88 38.04
N LYS A 838 -35.07 -15.01 37.01
CA LYS A 838 -36.44 -15.50 37.08
C LYS A 838 -36.57 -16.68 36.13
N PHE A 839 -36.99 -17.81 36.68
CA PHE A 839 -37.29 -19.02 35.92
C PHE A 839 -38.80 -19.20 35.86
N THR A 840 -39.29 -19.50 34.67
CA THR A 840 -40.69 -19.83 34.41
C THR A 840 -40.74 -21.17 33.71
N MET A 841 -41.64 -22.06 34.12
CA MET A 841 -41.85 -23.32 33.40
C MET A 841 -43.36 -23.51 33.17
N SER A 842 -43.71 -24.01 32.00
CA SER A 842 -45.08 -24.34 31.60
C SER A 842 -45.13 -25.66 30.84
N GLY A 843 -46.26 -26.39 30.90
CA GLY A 843 -46.42 -27.74 30.34
C GLY A 843 -46.53 -28.84 31.40
N ASP A 844 -46.31 -30.11 30.99
CA ASP A 844 -46.39 -31.31 31.85
C ASP A 844 -45.26 -31.33 32.89
N THR A 845 -45.47 -30.60 33.98
CA THR A 845 -44.52 -30.38 35.06
C THR A 845 -44.82 -31.30 36.24
N GLY A 846 -43.79 -32.02 36.70
CA GLY A 846 -43.90 -32.88 37.88
C GLY A 846 -44.04 -32.05 39.17
N ILE A 847 -44.37 -32.71 40.28
CA ILE A 847 -44.46 -32.07 41.61
C ILE A 847 -43.12 -31.44 42.03
N VAL A 848 -41.99 -32.06 41.65
CA VAL A 848 -40.62 -31.56 41.89
C VAL A 848 -40.33 -30.29 41.08
N ASP A 849 -40.80 -30.21 39.83
CA ASP A 849 -40.64 -29.03 38.97
C ASP A 849 -41.43 -27.83 39.55
N LYS A 850 -42.62 -28.08 40.12
CA LYS A 850 -43.44 -27.07 40.81
C LYS A 850 -42.82 -26.61 42.14
N MET A 851 -42.12 -27.49 42.86
CA MET A 851 -41.37 -27.12 44.07
C MET A 851 -40.11 -26.30 43.75
N LEU A 852 -39.39 -26.63 42.68
CA LEU A 852 -38.27 -25.81 42.17
C LEU A 852 -38.74 -24.40 41.78
N LEU A 853 -39.89 -24.28 41.11
CA LEU A 853 -40.54 -22.99 40.79
C LEU A 853 -40.92 -22.16 42.02
N LEU A 854 -41.41 -22.80 43.09
CA LEU A 854 -41.78 -22.14 44.36
C LEU A 854 -40.57 -21.69 45.18
N ALA A 855 -39.42 -22.36 45.05
CA ALA A 855 -38.18 -22.01 45.74
C ALA A 855 -37.27 -21.03 44.96
N VAL A 856 -37.43 -20.90 43.64
CA VAL A 856 -36.47 -20.23 42.72
C VAL A 856 -37.15 -19.19 41.79
N GLY A 857 -38.46 -18.94 41.92
CA GLY A 857 -39.26 -18.18 40.96
C GLY A 857 -38.90 -16.69 40.75
N ASN A 858 -38.12 -16.06 41.64
CA ASN A 858 -37.52 -14.74 41.42
C ASN A 858 -36.37 -14.52 42.42
N LEU A 859 -35.13 -14.76 41.99
CA LEU A 859 -33.95 -14.59 42.84
C LEU A 859 -33.36 -13.20 42.61
N ASP A 860 -33.48 -12.31 43.61
CA ASP A 860 -32.71 -11.06 43.69
C ASP A 860 -31.39 -11.35 44.43
N PHE A 861 -30.30 -11.44 43.67
CA PHE A 861 -28.99 -11.79 44.20
C PHE A 861 -28.31 -10.61 44.91
N LYS A 862 -28.80 -9.37 44.77
CA LYS A 862 -28.21 -8.21 45.42
C LYS A 862 -28.71 -8.03 46.85
N ASN A 863 -30.01 -8.23 47.07
CA ASN A 863 -30.66 -7.92 48.34
C ASN A 863 -31.02 -9.15 49.20
N SER A 864 -31.09 -10.36 48.64
CA SER A 864 -31.40 -11.59 49.39
C SER A 864 -30.15 -12.33 49.86
N THR A 865 -29.99 -12.49 51.18
CA THR A 865 -28.91 -13.27 51.79
C THR A 865 -28.96 -14.76 51.41
N LEU A 866 -30.16 -15.31 51.23
CA LEU A 866 -30.34 -16.69 50.78
C LEU A 866 -29.95 -16.85 49.31
N ALA A 867 -30.36 -15.93 48.45
CA ALA A 867 -30.01 -15.96 47.02
C ALA A 867 -28.50 -15.80 46.81
N LYS A 868 -27.83 -14.93 47.58
CA LYS A 868 -26.36 -14.83 47.57
C LYS A 868 -25.67 -16.15 47.92
N LYS A 869 -26.14 -16.83 48.98
CA LYS A 869 -25.59 -18.15 49.36
C LYS A 869 -25.80 -19.19 48.27
N VAL A 870 -26.95 -19.18 47.59
CA VAL A 870 -27.22 -20.06 46.43
C VAL A 870 -26.29 -19.73 45.27
N LYS A 871 -26.10 -18.45 44.93
CA LYS A 871 -25.15 -17.99 43.89
C LYS A 871 -23.73 -18.49 44.18
N VAL A 872 -23.24 -18.29 45.40
CA VAL A 872 -21.92 -18.78 45.84
C VAL A 872 -21.81 -20.30 45.70
N LEU A 873 -22.86 -21.04 46.08
CA LEU A 873 -22.87 -22.51 46.02
C LEU A 873 -22.84 -23.00 44.56
N VAL A 874 -23.62 -22.38 43.66
CA VAL A 874 -23.63 -22.68 42.22
C VAL A 874 -22.27 -22.35 41.59
N LEU A 875 -21.71 -21.17 41.85
CA LEU A 875 -20.39 -20.80 41.34
C LEU A 875 -19.28 -21.71 41.87
N ARG A 876 -19.37 -22.14 43.13
CA ARG A 876 -18.44 -23.13 43.71
C ARG A 876 -18.58 -24.50 43.07
N ALA A 877 -19.78 -24.92 42.68
CA ALA A 877 -19.99 -26.17 41.93
C ALA A 877 -19.45 -26.08 40.49
N LEU A 878 -19.69 -24.96 39.80
CA LEU A 878 -19.17 -24.70 38.46
C LEU A 878 -17.65 -24.53 38.42
N ARG A 879 -17.03 -24.13 39.54
CA ARG A 879 -15.58 -23.94 39.68
C ARG A 879 -14.77 -25.15 39.22
N GLY A 880 -15.17 -26.37 39.57
CA GLY A 880 -14.45 -27.59 39.20
C GLY A 880 -14.43 -27.86 37.68
N PHE A 881 -15.38 -27.29 36.94
CA PHE A 881 -15.52 -27.44 35.49
C PHE A 881 -14.88 -26.28 34.72
N LEU A 882 -14.99 -25.05 35.25
CA LEU A 882 -14.50 -23.84 34.59
C LEU A 882 -13.06 -23.48 34.98
N ASN A 883 -12.66 -23.77 36.24
CA ASN A 883 -11.37 -23.47 36.86
C ASN A 883 -10.69 -24.73 37.40
N SER A 884 -10.38 -25.69 36.53
CA SER A 884 -9.71 -26.92 36.96
C SER A 884 -8.33 -26.64 37.56
N GLU A 885 -8.07 -27.12 38.78
CA GLU A 885 -6.75 -27.11 39.42
C GLU A 885 -5.80 -28.18 38.82
N ASP A 886 -6.34 -29.15 38.07
CA ASP A 886 -5.55 -30.14 37.31
C ASP A 886 -4.82 -29.45 36.13
N PRO A 887 -3.47 -29.45 36.11
CA PRO A 887 -2.66 -28.83 35.06
C PRO A 887 -2.97 -29.32 33.64
N ASN A 888 -3.45 -30.56 33.49
CA ASN A 888 -3.72 -31.18 32.19
C ASN A 888 -5.10 -30.80 31.62
N LYS A 889 -6.05 -30.43 32.47
CA LYS A 889 -7.40 -30.01 32.08
C LYS A 889 -7.52 -28.49 31.92
N ASN A 890 -6.67 -27.75 32.63
CA ASN A 890 -6.62 -26.30 32.56
C ASN A 890 -6.21 -25.82 31.16
N GLY A 891 -7.06 -25.04 30.49
CA GLY A 891 -6.76 -24.50 29.15
C GLY A 891 -7.49 -25.21 28.02
N ASN A 892 -8.23 -26.29 28.30
CA ASN A 892 -8.93 -27.14 27.32
C ASN A 892 -10.42 -27.32 27.68
N THR A 893 -11.05 -26.29 28.27
CA THR A 893 -12.47 -26.39 28.67
C THR A 893 -13.38 -26.44 27.46
N GLU A 894 -14.24 -27.45 27.45
CA GLU A 894 -15.27 -27.66 26.44
C GLU A 894 -16.65 -27.53 27.09
N LEU A 895 -17.55 -26.74 26.49
CA LEU A 895 -18.96 -26.71 26.88
C LEU A 895 -19.82 -27.00 25.65
N GLY A 896 -20.61 -28.07 25.72
CA GLY A 896 -21.55 -28.44 24.67
C GLY A 896 -20.91 -28.69 23.30
N GLY A 897 -19.72 -29.29 23.24
CA GLY A 897 -18.98 -29.53 21.98
C GLY A 897 -18.06 -28.37 21.56
N VAL A 898 -18.16 -27.21 22.22
CA VAL A 898 -17.41 -26.01 21.84
C VAL A 898 -16.20 -25.82 22.76
N LYS A 899 -15.01 -25.77 22.17
CA LYS A 899 -13.74 -25.45 22.84
C LYS A 899 -13.65 -23.96 23.18
N ILE A 900 -14.35 -23.55 24.25
CA ILE A 900 -14.51 -22.14 24.65
C ILE A 900 -13.18 -21.47 24.93
N ASN A 901 -12.19 -22.20 25.44
CA ASN A 901 -10.86 -21.68 25.71
C ASN A 901 -10.09 -21.22 24.47
N ARG A 902 -10.58 -21.48 23.25
CA ARG A 902 -10.01 -20.81 22.06
C ARG A 902 -10.34 -19.31 22.04
N TYR A 903 -11.45 -18.91 22.64
CA TYR A 903 -12.00 -17.55 22.56
C TYR A 903 -11.97 -16.82 23.90
N ALA A 904 -12.29 -17.50 25.00
CA ALA A 904 -12.37 -16.90 26.32
C ALA A 904 -12.08 -17.91 27.43
N LYS A 905 -11.45 -17.44 28.51
CA LYS A 905 -11.29 -18.19 29.74
C LYS A 905 -12.33 -17.74 30.74
N LEU A 906 -13.15 -18.69 31.19
CA LEU A 906 -14.17 -18.46 32.19
C LEU A 906 -13.61 -18.77 33.57
N LEU A 907 -13.68 -17.80 34.46
CA LEU A 907 -13.22 -17.90 35.83
C LEU A 907 -14.39 -17.68 36.79
N THR A 908 -14.49 -18.50 37.83
CA THR A 908 -15.45 -18.29 38.92
C THR A 908 -14.75 -17.73 40.14
N HIS A 909 -15.21 -16.57 40.62
CA HIS A 909 -14.90 -16.05 41.95
C HIS A 909 -16.09 -16.32 42.89
N ASP A 910 -16.03 -15.89 44.16
CA ASP A 910 -17.03 -16.30 45.16
C ASP A 910 -18.45 -15.78 44.84
N GLU A 911 -18.57 -14.59 44.25
CA GLU A 911 -19.88 -13.99 43.90
C GLU A 911 -20.05 -13.64 42.43
N GLU A 912 -19.04 -13.79 41.57
CA GLU A 912 -19.10 -13.33 40.19
C GLU A 912 -18.40 -14.29 39.21
N ILE A 913 -18.80 -14.19 37.94
CA ILE A 913 -18.12 -14.85 36.82
C ILE A 913 -17.19 -13.81 36.20
N LEU A 914 -15.94 -14.17 36.03
CA LEU A 914 -14.92 -13.34 35.42
C LEU A 914 -14.54 -13.98 34.09
N ILE A 915 -14.54 -13.22 33.01
CA ILE A 915 -14.23 -13.71 31.67
C ILE A 915 -12.98 -12.99 31.20
N GLN A 916 -11.91 -13.73 30.90
CA GLN A 916 -10.77 -13.20 30.18
C GLN A 916 -10.93 -13.53 28.70
N LEU A 917 -10.97 -12.51 27.84
CA LEU A 917 -10.95 -12.73 26.40
C LEU A 917 -9.56 -13.16 25.96
N ASN A 918 -9.47 -14.09 25.02
CA ASN A 918 -8.22 -14.36 24.33
C ASN A 918 -7.86 -13.12 23.49
N PRO A 919 -6.68 -12.50 23.64
CA PRO A 919 -6.36 -11.30 22.87
C PRO A 919 -6.32 -11.56 21.35
N HIS A 920 -6.14 -12.81 20.91
CA HIS A 920 -6.24 -13.20 19.50
C HIS A 920 -7.67 -13.50 19.02
N ILE A 921 -8.71 -13.19 19.79
CA ILE A 921 -10.11 -13.44 19.40
C ILE A 921 -10.50 -12.76 18.07
N LEU A 922 -9.79 -11.70 17.68
CA LEU A 922 -10.02 -10.98 16.42
C LEU A 922 -9.03 -11.35 15.30
N GLY A 923 -8.09 -12.26 15.56
CA GLY A 923 -7.10 -12.73 14.60
C GLY A 923 -5.68 -12.82 15.20
N THR A 924 -4.79 -13.53 14.51
CA THR A 924 -3.38 -13.70 14.90
C THR A 924 -2.50 -12.49 14.59
N ALA A 925 -3.04 -11.50 13.87
CA ALA A 925 -2.31 -10.27 13.51
C ALA A 925 -2.28 -9.24 14.64
N PHE A 926 -3.21 -9.32 15.60
CA PHE A 926 -3.31 -8.36 16.70
C PHE A 926 -3.64 -9.04 18.02
N ASP A 927 -3.10 -8.47 19.09
CA ASP A 927 -3.64 -8.61 20.43
C ASP A 927 -4.67 -7.50 20.65
N VAL A 928 -5.87 -7.87 21.11
CA VAL A 928 -6.87 -6.90 21.57
C VAL A 928 -7.03 -6.90 23.08
N LYS A 929 -7.06 -5.70 23.63
CA LYS A 929 -7.19 -5.43 25.06
C LYS A 929 -8.47 -4.65 25.32
N LEU A 930 -9.29 -5.13 26.25
CA LEU A 930 -10.51 -4.42 26.66
C LEU A 930 -10.16 -3.12 27.39
N LEU A 931 -10.85 -2.04 27.06
CA LEU A 931 -10.73 -0.81 27.83
C LEU A 931 -11.56 -0.87 29.11
N ALA A 932 -10.97 -0.43 30.21
CA ALA A 932 -11.70 -0.24 31.46
C ALA A 932 -12.77 0.83 31.28
N ASN A 933 -13.91 0.66 31.97
CA ASN A 933 -14.99 1.62 31.95
C ASN A 933 -14.51 2.97 32.52
N GLN A 934 -14.50 4.02 31.69
CA GLN A 934 -14.10 5.36 32.11
C GLN A 934 -14.78 6.44 31.25
N ASN A 935 -14.83 7.67 31.76
CA ASN A 935 -15.26 8.82 30.98
C ASN A 935 -14.04 9.52 30.39
N PHE A 936 -13.94 9.55 29.06
CA PHE A 936 -12.86 10.22 28.33
C PHE A 936 -13.45 11.37 27.52
N ARG A 937 -13.06 12.61 27.86
CA ARG A 937 -13.53 13.84 27.20
C ARG A 937 -15.06 13.93 27.05
N GLY A 938 -15.80 13.49 28.07
CA GLY A 938 -17.27 13.51 28.08
C GLY A 938 -17.93 12.40 27.28
N ARG A 939 -17.21 11.33 26.88
CA ARG A 939 -17.76 10.09 26.34
C ARG A 939 -17.40 8.92 27.25
N ASP A 940 -18.39 8.09 27.58
CA ASP A 940 -18.13 6.83 28.27
C ASP A 940 -17.50 5.84 27.30
N VAL A 941 -16.38 5.24 27.68
CA VAL A 941 -15.67 4.22 26.91
C VAL A 941 -15.41 2.98 27.77
N GLY A 942 -15.12 1.86 27.12
CA GLY A 942 -14.95 0.55 27.76
C GLY A 942 -16.11 -0.36 27.39
N PHE A 943 -16.75 -1.00 28.37
CA PHE A 943 -17.96 -1.80 28.16
C PHE A 943 -19.20 -0.99 28.58
N VAL A 944 -19.87 -0.34 27.62
CA VAL A 944 -20.96 0.61 27.89
C VAL A 944 -22.29 0.02 27.44
N VAL A 945 -23.26 -0.02 28.36
CA VAL A 945 -24.65 -0.37 28.05
C VAL A 945 -25.50 0.87 28.26
N SER A 946 -26.14 1.36 27.20
CA SER A 946 -26.94 2.60 27.23
C SER A 946 -28.42 2.28 27.04
N LYS A 947 -29.24 2.60 28.05
CA LYS A 947 -30.70 2.43 27.99
C LYS A 947 -31.35 3.39 27.00
N ALA A 948 -30.92 4.65 27.00
CA ALA A 948 -31.50 5.69 26.16
C ALA A 948 -31.35 5.38 24.66
N GLN A 949 -30.22 4.77 24.28
CA GLN A 949 -29.93 4.39 22.90
C GLN A 949 -30.24 2.92 22.62
N ASN A 950 -30.48 2.10 23.65
CA ASN A 950 -30.58 0.64 23.60
C ASN A 950 -29.41 -0.03 22.85
N ILE A 951 -28.19 0.40 23.19
CA ILE A 951 -26.96 -0.11 22.58
C ILE A 951 -26.06 -0.77 23.61
N LEU A 952 -25.22 -1.67 23.11
CA LEU A 952 -24.05 -2.20 23.79
C LEU A 952 -22.80 -1.73 23.02
N GLU A 953 -21.82 -1.19 23.71
CA GLU A 953 -20.55 -0.76 23.14
C GLU A 953 -19.38 -1.41 23.88
N VAL A 954 -18.41 -1.93 23.14
CA VAL A 954 -17.18 -2.53 23.67
C VAL A 954 -16.00 -1.89 22.96
N ASN A 955 -15.14 -1.26 23.75
CA ASN A 955 -13.98 -0.52 23.26
C ASN A 955 -12.70 -1.29 23.60
N PHE A 956 -11.75 -1.31 22.68
CA PHE A 956 -10.49 -2.03 22.78
C PHE A 956 -9.30 -1.14 22.41
N GLN A 957 -8.14 -1.49 22.96
CA GLN A 957 -6.82 -1.12 22.45
C GLN A 957 -6.24 -2.28 21.63
N THR A 958 -5.40 -1.96 20.65
CA THR A 958 -4.76 -2.98 19.79
C THR A 958 -3.24 -2.90 19.85
N VAL A 959 -2.61 -4.08 19.80
CA VAL A 959 -1.17 -4.25 19.62
C VAL A 959 -0.96 -5.15 18.42
N GLY A 960 -0.25 -4.66 17.40
CA GLY A 960 0.09 -5.47 16.24
C GLY A 960 1.18 -6.47 16.58
N ASN A 961 0.98 -7.72 16.16
CA ASN A 961 2.03 -8.74 16.23
C ASN A 961 3.16 -8.44 15.23
N MET A 962 4.34 -9.01 15.46
CA MET A 962 5.46 -8.88 14.53
C MET A 962 5.15 -9.58 13.20
N ALA A 963 5.15 -8.82 12.10
CA ALA A 963 4.88 -9.35 10.76
C ALA A 963 5.99 -10.31 10.28
N ALA A 964 5.65 -11.26 9.40
CA ALA A 964 6.59 -12.26 8.91
C ALA A 964 7.74 -11.62 8.15
N VAL A 965 7.44 -10.64 7.27
CA VAL A 965 8.45 -9.86 6.53
C VAL A 965 9.43 -9.14 7.47
N ASP A 966 8.96 -8.57 8.58
CA ASP A 966 9.86 -7.88 9.52
C ASP A 966 10.74 -8.87 10.32
N LYS A 967 10.19 -10.02 10.74
CA LYS A 967 10.96 -11.12 11.33
C LYS A 967 12.04 -11.61 10.34
N GLY A 968 11.65 -11.78 9.08
CA GLY A 968 12.52 -12.16 7.96
C GLY A 968 13.65 -11.16 7.72
N GLU A 969 13.33 -9.87 7.69
CA GLU A 969 14.30 -8.80 7.48
C GLU A 969 15.34 -8.73 8.60
N LEU A 970 14.94 -8.89 9.86
CA LEU A 970 15.87 -8.96 11.00
C LEU A 970 16.78 -10.19 10.91
N TYR A 971 16.25 -11.34 10.53
CA TYR A 971 17.07 -12.52 10.23
C TYR A 971 18.07 -12.25 9.08
N GLN A 972 17.64 -11.62 8.00
CA GLN A 972 18.51 -11.28 6.87
C GLN A 972 19.60 -10.28 7.27
N ILE A 973 19.31 -9.34 8.17
CA ILE A 973 20.32 -8.43 8.75
C ILE A 973 21.38 -9.25 9.50
N MET A 974 20.96 -10.19 10.36
CA MET A 974 21.89 -11.06 11.09
C MET A 974 22.74 -11.94 10.16
N ALA A 975 22.12 -12.59 9.17
CA ALA A 975 22.82 -13.46 8.22
C ALA A 975 23.79 -12.67 7.33
N LYS A 976 23.40 -11.49 6.84
CA LYS A 976 24.29 -10.62 6.04
C LYS A 976 25.42 -10.04 6.87
N ALA A 977 25.20 -9.73 8.16
CA ALA A 977 26.27 -9.28 9.05
C ALA A 977 27.41 -10.30 9.08
N LYS A 978 27.09 -11.59 9.25
CA LYS A 978 28.05 -12.68 9.18
C LYS A 978 28.76 -12.72 7.81
N LYS A 979 27.98 -12.75 6.72
CA LYS A 979 28.51 -12.84 5.34
C LYS A 979 29.50 -11.72 4.99
N ILE A 980 29.21 -10.49 5.42
CA ILE A 980 30.05 -9.31 5.10
C ILE A 980 31.28 -9.24 6.02
N MET A 981 31.17 -9.72 7.27
CA MET A 981 32.22 -9.61 8.27
C MET A 981 33.20 -10.80 8.29
N ASP A 982 32.75 -12.01 7.93
CA ASP A 982 33.59 -13.21 7.85
C ASP A 982 34.91 -13.01 7.06
N PRO A 983 34.92 -12.38 5.86
CA PRO A 983 36.14 -12.17 5.08
C PRO A 983 37.20 -11.33 5.77
N TYR A 984 36.83 -10.56 6.80
CA TYR A 984 37.73 -9.70 7.55
C TYR A 984 38.35 -10.45 8.74
N TYR A 985 37.58 -11.24 9.49
CA TYR A 985 38.13 -11.96 10.67
C TYR A 985 38.91 -13.21 10.28
N MET A 986 38.53 -13.84 9.17
CA MET A 986 39.25 -14.99 8.62
C MET A 986 40.57 -14.58 7.93
N GLU A 987 40.78 -13.29 7.68
CA GLU A 987 42.03 -12.80 7.11
C GLU A 987 43.19 -12.98 8.09
N SER A 988 44.23 -13.65 7.60
CA SER A 988 45.42 -13.99 8.39
C SER A 988 46.57 -13.03 8.07
N ASN A 989 46.55 -12.37 6.92
CA ASN A 989 47.57 -11.41 6.50
C ASN A 989 47.21 -9.99 6.93
N LYS A 990 48.08 -9.35 7.72
CA LYS A 990 47.91 -7.98 8.23
C LYS A 990 47.79 -6.93 7.11
N GLU A 991 48.61 -7.02 6.05
CA GLU A 991 48.59 -6.05 4.94
C GLU A 991 47.31 -6.18 4.10
N GLU A 992 46.87 -7.41 3.85
CA GLU A 992 45.65 -7.68 3.10
C GLU A 992 44.39 -7.27 3.90
N PHE A 993 44.38 -7.55 5.20
CA PHE A 993 43.35 -7.10 6.13
C PHE A 993 43.22 -5.58 6.14
N LEU A 994 44.34 -4.87 6.26
CA LEU A 994 44.37 -3.42 6.28
C LEU A 994 43.92 -2.83 4.94
N LYS A 995 44.32 -3.43 3.82
CA LYS A 995 43.87 -3.04 2.48
C LYS A 995 42.34 -3.16 2.35
N LYS A 996 41.77 -4.28 2.81
CA LYS A 996 40.31 -4.51 2.83
C LYS A 996 39.57 -3.50 3.70
N LEU A 997 40.14 -3.07 4.82
CA LEU A 997 39.54 -2.02 5.67
C LEU A 997 39.67 -0.63 5.04
N LYS A 998 40.78 -0.30 4.38
CA LYS A 998 40.92 1.02 3.73
C LYS A 998 39.95 1.23 2.55
N ASP A 999 39.33 0.17 2.04
CA ASP A 999 38.34 0.21 0.95
C ASP A 999 36.97 0.83 1.34
N LEU A 1000 36.71 1.09 2.63
CA LEU A 1000 35.46 1.68 3.16
C LEU A 1000 34.15 0.91 2.89
N THR A 1001 34.16 -0.05 1.97
CA THR A 1001 33.02 -0.90 1.59
C THR A 1001 32.34 -1.55 2.80
N LEU A 1002 33.13 -2.06 3.75
CA LEU A 1002 32.58 -2.61 5.00
C LEU A 1002 31.87 -1.57 5.84
N PHE A 1003 32.48 -0.40 6.02
CA PHE A 1003 31.91 0.69 6.81
C PHE A 1003 30.59 1.18 6.22
N ASP A 1004 30.52 1.32 4.89
CA ASP A 1004 29.32 1.73 4.18
C ASP A 1004 28.21 0.68 4.29
N GLN A 1005 28.50 -0.59 4.00
CA GLN A 1005 27.50 -1.67 4.04
C GLN A 1005 27.01 -1.97 5.45
N PHE A 1006 27.86 -1.83 6.48
CA PHE A 1006 27.50 -2.18 7.85
C PHE A 1006 26.90 -0.99 8.62
N LEU A 1007 27.47 0.22 8.50
CA LEU A 1007 27.13 1.37 9.32
C LEU A 1007 26.56 2.57 8.56
N TYR A 1008 27.20 3.07 7.51
CA TYR A 1008 27.02 4.49 7.14
C TYR A 1008 26.36 4.79 5.80
N ASN A 1009 26.00 3.81 4.95
CA ASN A 1009 25.63 4.07 3.54
C ASN A 1009 24.91 5.43 3.28
N SER A 1010 25.63 6.33 2.59
CA SER A 1010 25.18 7.70 2.29
C SER A 1010 23.93 7.74 1.39
N ASP A 1011 23.68 6.65 0.67
CA ASP A 1011 22.45 6.43 -0.07
C ASP A 1011 21.47 5.62 0.79
N TYR A 1012 20.49 6.30 1.37
CA TYR A 1012 19.41 5.70 2.16
C TYR A 1012 18.53 4.74 1.33
N LYS A 1013 18.67 4.69 -0.01
CA LYS A 1013 18.02 3.66 -0.85
C LYS A 1013 18.77 2.33 -0.82
N LYS A 1014 20.05 2.33 -0.43
CA LYS A 1014 20.91 1.15 -0.22
C LYS A 1014 21.28 0.98 1.26
N MET A 1015 20.29 1.05 2.14
CA MET A 1015 20.49 1.10 3.59
C MET A 1015 21.56 0.11 4.10
N SER A 1016 22.50 0.63 4.90
CA SER A 1016 23.44 -0.21 5.67
C SER A 1016 22.67 -1.15 6.61
N LEU A 1017 23.32 -2.20 7.12
CA LEU A 1017 22.68 -3.11 8.08
C LEU A 1017 22.14 -2.39 9.32
N PHE A 1018 22.85 -1.36 9.81
CA PHE A 1018 22.36 -0.51 10.89
C PHE A 1018 21.11 0.28 10.50
N HIS A 1019 21.09 0.93 9.32
CA HIS A 1019 19.92 1.69 8.89
C HIS A 1019 18.70 0.79 8.65
N ARG A 1020 18.89 -0.42 8.09
CA ARG A 1020 17.82 -1.43 7.95
C ARG A 1020 17.27 -1.85 9.32
N PHE A 1021 18.13 -2.10 10.29
CA PHE A 1021 17.72 -2.41 11.67
C PHE A 1021 16.89 -1.28 12.30
N ILE A 1022 17.34 -0.02 12.16
CA ILE A 1022 16.61 1.15 12.67
C ILE A 1022 15.27 1.35 11.93
N HIS A 1023 15.21 1.07 10.63
CA HIS A 1023 13.99 1.16 9.83
C HIS A 1023 12.91 0.16 10.29
N VAL A 1024 13.28 -1.10 10.53
CA VAL A 1024 12.35 -2.09 11.08
C VAL A 1024 11.93 -1.69 12.49
N LEU A 1025 12.87 -1.23 13.32
CA LEU A 1025 12.58 -0.75 14.67
C LEU A 1025 11.59 0.41 14.70
N SER A 1026 11.64 1.31 13.72
CA SER A 1026 10.72 2.45 13.62
C SER A 1026 9.25 2.04 13.38
N GLN A 1027 8.96 0.75 13.15
CA GLN A 1027 7.58 0.25 13.07
C GLN A 1027 7.02 -0.15 14.45
N TYR A 1028 7.85 -0.32 15.48
CA TYR A 1028 7.43 -0.92 16.74
C TYR A 1028 7.57 0.05 17.91
N ASP A 1029 6.60 0.96 18.04
CA ASP A 1029 6.56 2.01 19.08
C ASP A 1029 6.87 1.47 20.49
N GLY A 1030 6.33 0.30 20.83
CA GLY A 1030 6.57 -0.35 22.12
C GLY A 1030 8.00 -0.82 22.34
N VAL A 1031 8.71 -1.21 21.28
CA VAL A 1031 10.14 -1.49 21.39
C VAL A 1031 10.91 -0.19 21.48
N ILE A 1032 10.50 0.82 20.70
CA ILE A 1032 11.19 2.10 20.69
C ILE A 1032 11.11 2.78 22.05
N SER A 1033 9.97 2.79 22.75
CA SER A 1033 9.86 3.36 24.09
C SER A 1033 10.82 2.72 25.12
N ASN A 1034 11.29 1.51 24.85
CA ASN A 1034 12.29 0.81 25.66
C ASN A 1034 13.75 1.03 25.17
N THR A 1035 13.93 1.64 24.00
CA THR A 1035 15.24 1.98 23.42
C THR A 1035 15.39 3.50 23.41
N HIS A 1036 16.44 4.04 24.03
CA HIS A 1036 16.63 5.50 24.11
C HIS A 1036 17.10 6.07 22.76
N ASN A 1037 16.33 5.89 21.70
CA ASN A 1037 16.75 6.02 20.30
C ASN A 1037 16.70 7.46 19.79
N ASP A 1038 17.57 7.78 18.84
CA ASP A 1038 17.66 9.10 18.23
C ASP A 1038 16.87 9.02 16.94
N PHE A 1039 15.63 9.49 17.03
CA PHE A 1039 14.64 9.40 15.96
C PHE A 1039 15.02 10.21 14.72
N THR A 1040 16.03 11.08 14.80
CA THR A 1040 16.52 11.80 13.63
C THR A 1040 16.97 10.86 12.52
N VAL A 1041 17.57 9.70 12.85
CA VAL A 1041 17.99 8.70 11.86
C VAL A 1041 16.78 8.01 11.22
N ALA A 1042 15.80 7.60 12.01
CA ALA A 1042 14.57 6.99 11.51
C ALA A 1042 13.78 7.98 10.64
N GLN A 1043 13.68 9.25 11.05
CA GLN A 1043 13.03 10.31 10.29
C GLN A 1043 13.77 10.59 8.98
N ASN A 1044 15.10 10.64 9.01
CA ASN A 1044 15.90 10.82 7.80
C ASN A 1044 15.73 9.66 6.82
N ILE A 1045 15.68 8.41 7.32
CA ILE A 1045 15.36 7.23 6.51
C ILE A 1045 13.96 7.38 5.92
N ALA A 1046 12.96 7.71 6.75
CA ALA A 1046 11.57 7.92 6.31
C ALA A 1046 11.52 8.93 5.18
N ASN A 1047 12.07 10.13 5.38
CA ASN A 1047 12.09 11.20 4.39
C ASN A 1047 12.79 10.75 3.10
N ALA A 1048 13.89 9.99 3.21
CA ALA A 1048 14.65 9.53 2.04
C ALA A 1048 13.95 8.43 1.23
N ILE A 1049 13.21 7.52 1.88
CA ILE A 1049 12.29 6.59 1.20
C ILE A 1049 10.92 7.23 0.94
N GLY A 1050 10.77 8.53 1.27
CA GLY A 1050 9.60 9.39 1.19
C GLY A 1050 8.37 8.87 1.92
N ARG A 1051 8.56 8.35 3.12
CA ARG A 1051 7.54 8.12 4.13
C ARG A 1051 7.55 9.31 5.09
N ASP A 1052 6.38 9.76 5.50
CA ASP A 1052 6.26 10.71 6.61
C ASP A 1052 6.06 9.86 7.87
N LEU A 1053 7.13 9.73 8.68
CA LEU A 1053 7.02 9.14 10.01
C LEU A 1053 6.38 10.20 10.91
N GLU A 1054 5.12 9.99 11.30
CA GLU A 1054 4.49 10.75 12.39
C GLU A 1054 4.78 10.03 13.70
N MET A 1055 5.32 10.76 14.68
CA MET A 1055 5.62 10.23 16.00
C MET A 1055 4.32 9.95 16.77
N PRO A 1056 4.20 8.82 17.47
CA PRO A 1056 3.39 8.78 18.67
C PRO A 1056 4.13 9.56 19.77
N GLN A 1057 3.60 10.71 20.17
CA GLN A 1057 3.87 11.25 21.51
C GLN A 1057 3.38 10.22 22.54
N GLU A 1058 4.11 10.06 23.66
CA GLU A 1058 3.83 9.08 24.72
C GLU A 1058 2.32 8.94 24.99
N LYS A 1059 1.73 7.86 24.46
CA LYS A 1059 0.31 7.58 24.67
C LYS A 1059 0.16 7.08 26.10
N LEU A 1060 -0.63 7.80 26.89
CA LEU A 1060 -1.01 7.39 28.25
C LEU A 1060 -1.64 5.98 28.24
N GLY A 1061 -0.87 4.97 28.63
CA GLY A 1061 -1.39 3.68 29.08
C GLY A 1061 -1.65 2.60 28.03
N SER A 1062 -1.11 2.67 26.81
CA SER A 1062 -1.12 1.52 25.89
C SER A 1062 -0.07 0.48 26.29
N ARG A 1063 -0.49 -0.80 26.37
CA ARG A 1063 0.47 -1.90 26.19
C ARG A 1063 0.89 -1.85 24.72
N GLU A 1064 2.17 -1.83 24.41
CA GLU A 1064 2.68 -1.67 23.04
C GLU A 1064 3.53 -2.87 22.58
N ILE A 1065 3.60 -3.91 23.42
CA ILE A 1065 4.34 -5.15 23.21
C ILE A 1065 3.39 -6.32 23.47
N THR A 1066 3.45 -7.33 22.61
CA THR A 1066 2.56 -8.51 22.65
C THR A 1066 2.80 -9.37 23.88
N ALA A 1067 1.92 -10.34 24.12
CA ALA A 1067 1.97 -11.15 25.34
C ALA A 1067 3.29 -11.93 25.57
N SER A 1068 3.97 -12.32 24.50
CA SER A 1068 5.23 -13.08 24.54
C SER A 1068 6.49 -12.21 24.54
N GLY A 1069 6.37 -10.90 24.27
CA GLY A 1069 7.51 -9.99 24.12
C GLY A 1069 8.46 -10.39 22.99
N VAL A 1070 7.94 -11.04 21.95
CA VAL A 1070 8.72 -11.61 20.83
C VAL A 1070 9.48 -10.53 20.06
N GLU A 1071 8.89 -9.33 19.95
CA GLU A 1071 9.48 -8.17 19.29
C GLU A 1071 10.80 -7.79 19.98
N LEU A 1072 10.79 -7.70 21.32
CA LEU A 1072 11.97 -7.38 22.11
C LEU A 1072 13.12 -8.35 21.81
N MET A 1073 12.81 -9.65 21.69
CA MET A 1073 13.80 -10.71 21.51
C MET A 1073 14.36 -10.76 20.08
N TYR A 1074 13.57 -10.41 19.07
CA TYR A 1074 14.05 -10.24 17.69
C TYR A 1074 15.00 -9.05 17.55
N PHE A 1075 14.67 -7.90 18.14
CA PHE A 1075 15.56 -6.75 18.14
C PHE A 1075 16.82 -6.99 19.00
N LEU A 1076 16.67 -7.63 20.16
CA LEU A 1076 17.79 -8.02 21.02
C LEU A 1076 18.77 -8.95 20.28
N SER A 1077 18.28 -10.04 19.70
CA SER A 1077 19.13 -11.00 18.97
C SER A 1077 19.87 -10.34 17.80
N SER A 1078 19.17 -9.51 17.02
CA SER A 1078 19.76 -8.77 15.91
C SER A 1078 20.85 -7.80 16.38
N ALA A 1079 20.58 -7.02 17.44
CA ALA A 1079 21.57 -6.12 18.03
C ALA A 1079 22.78 -6.87 18.60
N MET A 1080 22.57 -8.03 19.22
CA MET A 1080 23.65 -8.88 19.74
C MET A 1080 24.53 -9.44 18.62
N VAL A 1081 23.96 -9.88 17.50
CA VAL A 1081 24.73 -10.36 16.34
C VAL A 1081 25.54 -9.21 15.71
N LEU A 1082 24.91 -8.05 15.49
CA LEU A 1082 25.59 -6.87 14.94
C LEU A 1082 26.74 -6.41 15.83
N LYS A 1083 26.50 -6.26 17.14
CA LYS A 1083 27.55 -5.93 18.11
C LYS A 1083 28.63 -7.00 18.17
N GLY A 1084 28.24 -8.27 18.21
CA GLY A 1084 29.16 -9.39 18.33
C GLY A 1084 30.18 -9.42 17.20
N HIS A 1085 29.73 -9.21 15.96
CA HIS A 1085 30.65 -9.06 14.84
C HIS A 1085 31.51 -7.80 14.98
N LEU A 1086 30.95 -6.64 15.32
CA LEU A 1086 31.78 -5.44 15.58
C LEU A 1086 32.87 -5.67 16.62
N ASP A 1087 32.56 -6.35 17.72
CA ASP A 1087 33.53 -6.67 18.77
C ASP A 1087 34.64 -7.61 18.25
N LEU A 1088 34.31 -8.61 17.41
CA LEU A 1088 35.30 -9.44 16.74
C LEU A 1088 36.22 -8.62 15.82
N LEU A 1089 35.67 -7.66 15.08
CA LEU A 1089 36.47 -6.75 14.23
C LEU A 1089 37.40 -5.88 15.05
N ILE A 1090 36.87 -5.26 16.09
CA ILE A 1090 37.62 -4.35 16.95
C ILE A 1090 38.77 -5.11 17.61
N ASN A 1091 38.53 -6.33 18.08
CA ASN A 1091 39.57 -7.17 18.65
C ASN A 1091 40.63 -7.54 17.61
N LYS A 1092 40.22 -7.93 16.40
CA LYS A 1092 41.17 -8.25 15.31
C LYS A 1092 42.04 -7.04 14.90
N ILE A 1093 41.45 -5.84 14.83
CA ILE A 1093 42.18 -4.59 14.55
C ILE A 1093 43.24 -4.33 15.63
N LYS A 1094 42.88 -4.52 16.90
CA LYS A 1094 43.81 -4.39 18.05
C LYS A 1094 44.90 -5.46 18.04
N GLU A 1095 44.55 -6.72 17.74
CA GLU A 1095 45.49 -7.83 17.65
C GLU A 1095 46.57 -7.58 16.58
N PHE A 1096 46.20 -6.96 15.45
CA PHE A 1096 47.15 -6.57 14.42
C PHE A 1096 47.85 -5.23 14.66
N GLY A 1097 47.45 -4.46 15.67
CA GLY A 1097 48.05 -3.17 16.01
C GLY A 1097 47.97 -2.17 14.84
N VAL A 1098 46.79 -2.02 14.24
CA VAL A 1098 46.52 -1.13 13.09
C VAL A 1098 45.44 -0.09 13.38
N GLU A 1099 45.20 0.21 14.65
CA GLU A 1099 44.14 1.12 15.10
C GLU A 1099 44.24 2.50 14.44
N ASP A 1100 45.44 3.08 14.42
CA ASP A 1100 45.71 4.41 13.86
C ASP A 1100 45.66 4.43 12.32
N GLU A 1101 45.64 3.26 11.68
CA GLU A 1101 45.63 3.10 10.23
C GLU A 1101 44.23 2.88 9.64
N VAL A 1102 43.22 2.65 10.50
CA VAL A 1102 41.82 2.42 10.11
C VAL A 1102 41.00 3.69 10.40
N PRO A 1103 40.60 4.48 9.38
CA PRO A 1103 40.04 5.83 9.57
C PRO A 1103 38.77 5.91 10.42
N TYR A 1104 38.00 4.82 10.49
CA TYR A 1104 36.67 4.74 11.09
C TYR A 1104 36.62 3.77 12.29
N PHE A 1105 37.78 3.43 12.86
CA PHE A 1105 37.87 2.54 14.01
C PHE A 1105 37.11 3.07 15.24
N ALA A 1106 37.18 4.39 15.48
CA ALA A 1106 36.44 5.05 16.56
C ALA A 1106 34.92 4.92 16.38
N ASP A 1107 34.42 4.97 15.14
CA ASP A 1107 32.99 4.80 14.85
C ASP A 1107 32.52 3.38 15.13
N PHE A 1108 33.33 2.35 14.81
CA PHE A 1108 33.01 0.98 15.20
C PHE A 1108 32.90 0.81 16.71
N GLN A 1109 33.84 1.38 17.48
CA GLN A 1109 33.79 1.33 18.94
C GLN A 1109 32.56 2.04 19.48
N LYS A 1110 32.27 3.24 18.95
CA LYS A 1110 31.09 4.01 19.33
C LYS A 1110 29.80 3.23 19.06
N ARG A 1111 29.66 2.62 17.88
CA ARG A 1111 28.48 1.84 17.50
C ARG A 1111 28.34 0.54 18.29
N ALA A 1112 29.44 -0.15 18.60
CA ALA A 1112 29.39 -1.33 19.47
C ALA A 1112 28.87 -0.99 20.88
N ILE A 1113 29.34 0.13 21.46
CA ILE A 1113 28.85 0.66 22.74
C ILE A 1113 27.37 1.07 22.64
N GLU A 1114 26.98 1.68 21.53
CA GLU A 1114 25.61 2.08 21.26
C GLU A 1114 24.66 0.87 21.23
N PHE A 1115 25.02 -0.20 20.52
CA PHE A 1115 24.25 -1.44 20.47
C PHE A 1115 23.99 -2.00 21.87
N GLU A 1116 25.01 -1.99 22.72
CA GLU A 1116 24.92 -2.49 24.10
C GLU A 1116 24.03 -1.63 24.99
N LYS A 1117 24.29 -0.31 25.02
CA LYS A 1117 23.62 0.60 25.94
C LYS A 1117 22.17 0.92 25.54
N ARG A 1118 21.88 1.02 24.24
CA ARG A 1118 20.55 1.47 23.76
C ARG A 1118 19.59 0.34 23.48
N PHE A 1119 20.10 -0.82 23.06
CA PHE A 1119 19.25 -1.94 22.62
C PHE A 1119 19.43 -3.16 23.51
N ILE A 1120 20.64 -3.68 23.62
CA ILE A 1120 20.84 -5.00 24.23
C ILE A 1120 20.47 -4.99 25.72
N VAL A 1121 21.07 -4.08 26.52
CA VAL A 1121 20.81 -4.04 27.97
C VAL A 1121 19.35 -3.68 28.29
N PRO A 1122 18.75 -2.62 27.71
CA PRO A 1122 17.37 -2.26 28.02
C PRO A 1122 16.35 -3.33 27.60
N LEU A 1123 16.50 -3.91 26.39
CA LEU A 1123 15.56 -4.93 25.90
C LEU A 1123 15.63 -6.22 26.72
N LEU A 1124 16.83 -6.64 27.11
CA LEU A 1124 17.02 -7.81 27.97
C LEU A 1124 16.40 -7.59 29.36
N GLN A 1125 16.64 -6.42 29.97
CA GLN A 1125 16.05 -6.07 31.27
C GLN A 1125 14.52 -6.03 31.21
N GLN A 1126 13.96 -5.43 30.16
CA GLN A 1126 12.52 -5.34 29.97
C GLN A 1126 11.89 -6.73 29.76
N TYR A 1127 12.53 -7.61 28.99
CA TYR A 1127 12.08 -8.99 28.83
C TYR A 1127 12.11 -9.76 30.15
N GLU A 1128 13.20 -9.65 30.91
CA GLU A 1128 13.39 -10.36 32.18
C GLU A 1128 12.38 -9.89 33.25
N ALA A 1129 12.12 -8.59 33.34
CA ALA A 1129 11.19 -8.01 34.30
C ALA A 1129 9.71 -8.26 33.92
N GLY A 1130 9.38 -8.25 32.63
CA GLY A 1130 7.98 -8.24 32.17
C GLY A 1130 7.44 -9.55 31.60
N TYR A 1131 8.27 -10.40 30.98
CA TYR A 1131 7.80 -11.45 30.07
C TYR A 1131 8.35 -12.85 30.36
N ARG A 1132 9.54 -12.95 30.95
CA ARG A 1132 10.22 -14.22 31.18
C ARG A 1132 9.39 -15.24 31.97
N GLU A 1133 8.90 -14.87 33.16
CA GLU A 1133 8.12 -15.78 34.02
C GLU A 1133 6.84 -16.24 33.30
N HIS A 1134 6.22 -15.34 32.53
CA HIS A 1134 5.02 -15.64 31.75
C HIS A 1134 5.31 -16.67 30.65
N ASN A 1135 6.37 -16.47 29.87
CA ASN A 1135 6.78 -17.39 28.82
C ASN A 1135 7.21 -18.76 29.38
N GLU A 1136 7.91 -18.81 30.51
CA GLU A 1136 8.26 -20.06 31.19
C GLU A 1136 6.98 -20.87 31.53
N LYS A 1137 5.91 -20.21 32.01
CA LYS A 1137 4.61 -20.87 32.28
C LYS A 1137 3.94 -21.40 31.01
N ILE A 1138 3.95 -20.63 29.92
CA ILE A 1138 3.41 -21.07 28.61
C ILE A 1138 4.13 -22.33 28.14
N ILE A 1139 5.47 -22.33 28.21
CA ILE A 1139 6.31 -23.43 27.73
C ILE A 1139 6.11 -24.68 28.56
N GLN A 1140 6.11 -24.55 29.90
CA GLN A 1140 5.87 -25.66 30.83
C GLN A 1140 4.49 -26.30 30.64
N LYS A 1141 3.48 -25.51 30.30
CA LYS A 1141 2.11 -25.99 30.07
C LYS A 1141 1.95 -26.76 28.74
N GLY A 1142 2.78 -26.49 27.75
CA GLY A 1142 2.60 -27.04 26.40
C GLY A 1142 1.50 -26.31 25.61
N PRO A 1143 1.29 -26.67 24.32
CA PRO A 1143 0.27 -26.06 23.47
C PRO A 1143 -1.14 -26.56 23.85
N THR A 1144 -1.99 -25.68 24.37
CA THR A 1144 -3.39 -25.88 24.78
C THR A 1144 -4.33 -25.07 23.89
N ASP A 1145 -5.64 -25.29 23.97
CA ASP A 1145 -6.62 -24.46 23.24
C ASP A 1145 -6.51 -22.97 23.61
N TRP A 1146 -6.05 -22.64 24.83
CA TRP A 1146 -5.85 -21.26 25.27
C TRP A 1146 -4.56 -20.60 24.74
N ASN A 1147 -3.42 -21.32 24.74
CA ASN A 1147 -2.09 -20.71 24.49
C ASN A 1147 -1.40 -21.15 23.19
N HIS A 1148 -2.01 -21.99 22.36
CA HIS A 1148 -1.39 -22.52 21.14
C HIS A 1148 -0.88 -21.42 20.19
N THR A 1149 -1.53 -20.26 20.12
CA THR A 1149 -1.14 -19.09 19.32
C THR A 1149 0.12 -18.39 19.82
N TYR A 1150 0.32 -18.32 21.14
CA TYR A 1150 1.49 -17.67 21.75
C TYR A 1150 2.65 -18.64 22.00
N TYR A 1151 2.41 -19.95 21.90
CA TYR A 1151 3.40 -20.97 22.26
C TYR A 1151 4.67 -20.90 21.40
N PRO A 1152 4.59 -20.80 20.04
CA PRO A 1152 5.78 -20.62 19.19
C PRO A 1152 6.61 -19.38 19.54
N ASP A 1153 5.96 -18.24 19.72
CA ASP A 1153 6.65 -16.98 20.04
C ASP A 1153 7.27 -17.01 21.44
N ALA A 1154 6.58 -17.57 22.43
CA ALA A 1154 7.14 -17.77 23.78
C ALA A 1154 8.38 -18.69 23.74
N ARG A 1155 8.35 -19.73 22.92
CA ARG A 1155 9.49 -20.64 22.70
C ARG A 1155 10.68 -19.95 22.07
N PHE A 1156 10.46 -19.15 21.03
CA PHE A 1156 11.51 -18.33 20.42
C PHE A 1156 12.13 -17.39 21.46
N SER A 1157 11.31 -16.64 22.19
CA SER A 1157 11.77 -15.68 23.19
C SER A 1157 12.61 -16.34 24.30
N ASP A 1158 12.18 -17.49 24.84
CA ASP A 1158 12.95 -18.25 25.82
C ASP A 1158 14.28 -18.79 25.26
N ALA A 1159 14.27 -19.27 24.00
CA ALA A 1159 15.47 -19.75 23.32
C ALA A 1159 16.52 -18.63 23.16
N VAL A 1160 16.10 -17.46 22.69
CA VAL A 1160 16.99 -16.29 22.57
C VAL A 1160 17.48 -15.84 23.94
N TYR A 1161 16.61 -15.77 24.97
CA TYR A 1161 17.01 -15.34 26.31
C TYR A 1161 18.08 -16.25 26.92
N LYS A 1162 17.95 -17.57 26.77
CA LYS A 1162 18.95 -18.55 27.25
C LYS A 1162 20.32 -18.33 26.60
N LEU A 1163 20.35 -18.13 25.28
CA LEU A 1163 21.57 -17.83 24.54
C LEU A 1163 22.15 -16.47 24.94
N ALA A 1164 21.33 -15.43 24.97
CA ALA A 1164 21.72 -14.07 25.32
C ALA A 1164 22.34 -14.00 26.72
N SER A 1165 21.70 -14.65 27.71
CA SER A 1165 22.19 -14.71 29.09
C SER A 1165 23.52 -15.44 29.22
N GLN A 1166 23.75 -16.48 28.42
CA GLN A 1166 25.03 -17.20 28.40
C GLN A 1166 26.14 -16.39 27.73
N LEU A 1167 25.83 -15.68 26.65
CA LEU A 1167 26.76 -14.77 25.97
C LEU A 1167 27.13 -13.56 26.85
N PHE A 1168 26.20 -13.05 27.66
CA PHE A 1168 26.46 -12.02 28.66
C PHE A 1168 27.38 -12.49 29.80
N LYS A 1169 27.16 -13.70 30.33
CA LYS A 1169 27.94 -14.25 31.45
C LYS A 1169 29.38 -14.65 31.08
N ARG A 1170 29.69 -14.79 29.79
CA ARG A 1170 31.03 -15.13 29.28
C ARG A 1170 31.91 -13.90 29.00
N ARG A 1171 31.35 -12.70 29.09
CA ARG A 1171 32.07 -11.41 29.12
C ARG A 1171 32.28 -10.98 30.56
#